data_AF-A0AAV6NNZ2-F1
#
_entry.id   AF-A0AAV6NNZ2-F1
#
_cell.length_a   1.000
_cell.length_b   1.000
_cell.length_c   1.000
_cell.angle_alpha   90.00
_cell.angle_beta   90.00
_cell.angle_gamma   90.00
#
_symmetry.space_group_name_H-M   'P 1'
#
loop_
_entity.id
_entity.type
_entity.pdbx_description
1 polymer ?
#
loop_
_entity_poly.entity_id
_entity_poly.type
_entity_poly.pdbx_seq_one_letter_code
_entity_poly.pdbx_strand_id
1 'polypeptide(L)'
;MATHSPKNILITGAAGFIASHVANRLVRNYPGYKIVVLDKLDYCSNLKNLLPSKPSPNFKFVKGDIGSADLVNYLLITESIDTIMHFAAQTHVDNSFGNSFEFTKNNIYGTHVLLEACKVTGQIRRFIHVSTDEVYGETDEDAVVGNHEASQLLPTNPYSATKAGAEMLVMAYGRSYGLPVITTRGNNVYGPNQFPEKLIPKFILLAMRGQPLPIHGDGSNVRSYLYCEDVAEAFEVILHKGEVGHVYNIGTKKERRVIDVAEDICRLFSRDAKASIKYVDNRPFNDQRYFLDDEKLKNLGWSERTTWEDGLKKTIEWYTKNPDWWGDVSGALLPHPRMLMMPGGVERHFEGSEEGNPASYASCNTKMVVPTSRNPGSPYQPSLKFLLYGRTGWIGGLLGQLCDKQGIAYAYGKGRLEDRASLLADIQNFKPTHVFNAAGVTGRPNVDWCESHKTETIRANVAGTLTLADVCREHGLLMINFATGCIFEYDAKHPEGSGIGFKEEDKPNFIGSFYSKTKAMVEELLNEYDNVCTLRVRMPISSDLNNPRNFITKISRYNKVVNIPNSMTILDELLPISIEMAKRNLKGIWNFTNPGVVSHNEILEMYKKYIEPEFKWANFTLEEQAKVIVAPRSNNEMDSSKLKKEFPELLGIKESLIKMPEKCCLCIVQKQASNPMNKCGKNPTLTRPERSSKADRADLSIIRKFDADLCTVFMLCVRPVSQLSPSNPNFRCEKMAMRRLLLFLKPFDANPVLHSDGFSRVTSPQILRHLENRHAVHREAIKFCKDVLQLKPVDWEAVFRNDLSEPISNVDLVVTVGGDGTLLQASHLLDESIPVLGVNSDPTQVDEVEEFGNQFDASRSTGHLCAATVNNFEQVLDSVLSGVASPSKLSRLSISVNSELLTKYPLNDILIAHPCPASVSRFSFKIRNEQPCSPLLNCRSSGLRISTAAGSTAAMRSAGGFPMPILSRDLQYMVREPMTPGKLSNFMHGMVLSDQSIEMAWLCNDGVIYIDGSHVCHPIQYGDVIEISSKAPSLKVFLPHLPRPRV
;
A
#
# COMPACT_ATOMS: atom_id res chain seq x y z
N MET A 1 10.82 -46.08 13.23
CA MET A 1 9.98 -44.88 13.08
C MET A 1 8.82 -45.23 12.16
N ALA A 2 7.66 -44.58 12.29
CA ALA A 2 6.57 -44.78 11.32
C ALA A 2 6.88 -44.03 10.01
N THR A 3 6.77 -44.71 8.87
CA THR A 3 6.93 -44.09 7.55
C THR A 3 5.75 -43.16 7.26
N HIS A 4 6.03 -41.89 6.97
CA HIS A 4 4.99 -40.96 6.52
C HIS A 4 4.54 -41.35 5.12
N SER A 5 3.23 -41.57 4.96
CA SER A 5 2.58 -41.75 3.67
C SER A 5 1.66 -40.53 3.45
N PRO A 6 2.05 -39.61 2.56
CA PRO A 6 1.17 -38.53 2.12
C PRO A 6 -0.14 -39.08 1.51
N LYS A 7 -1.19 -38.26 1.49
CA LYS A 7 -2.40 -38.52 0.68
C LYS A 7 -2.75 -37.33 -0.20
N ASN A 8 -2.77 -36.14 0.38
CA ASN A 8 -3.15 -34.89 -0.25
C ASN A 8 -1.97 -33.90 -0.13
N ILE A 9 -1.27 -33.68 -1.24
CA ILE A 9 -0.05 -32.85 -1.30
C ILE A 9 -0.38 -31.51 -1.98
N LEU A 10 -0.09 -30.39 -1.31
CA LEU A 10 -0.09 -29.06 -1.91
C LEU A 10 1.33 -28.69 -2.36
N ILE A 11 1.53 -28.47 -3.66
CA ILE A 11 2.79 -28.01 -4.24
C ILE A 11 2.62 -26.56 -4.69
N THR A 12 3.30 -25.61 -4.03
CA THR A 12 3.23 -24.19 -4.42
C THR A 12 4.30 -23.87 -5.45
N GLY A 13 3.98 -23.09 -6.48
CA GLY A 13 4.94 -22.65 -7.51
C GLY A 13 5.21 -23.68 -8.62
N ALA A 14 4.35 -24.69 -8.78
CA ALA A 14 4.58 -25.82 -9.68
C ALA A 14 4.35 -25.55 -11.17
N ALA A 15 3.94 -24.34 -11.59
CA ALA A 15 4.06 -23.92 -12.99
C ALA A 15 5.48 -23.36 -13.29
N GLY A 16 6.27 -23.03 -12.27
CA GLY A 16 7.70 -22.74 -12.40
C GLY A 16 8.56 -24.00 -12.66
N PHE A 17 9.86 -23.80 -12.85
CA PHE A 17 10.84 -24.82 -13.26
C PHE A 17 10.87 -26.09 -12.38
N ILE A 18 11.61 -26.09 -11.27
CA ILE A 18 11.92 -27.30 -10.46
C ILE A 18 10.64 -28.01 -9.99
N ALA A 19 9.67 -27.22 -9.51
CA ALA A 19 8.44 -27.71 -8.93
C ALA A 19 7.52 -28.41 -9.95
N SER A 20 7.58 -28.06 -11.24
CA SER A 20 6.85 -28.78 -12.28
C SER A 20 7.36 -30.21 -12.48
N HIS A 21 8.68 -30.43 -12.41
CA HIS A 21 9.27 -31.76 -12.48
C HIS A 21 8.87 -32.61 -11.26
N VAL A 22 8.89 -32.01 -10.06
CA VAL A 22 8.41 -32.67 -8.83
C VAL A 22 6.92 -33.04 -8.94
N ALA A 23 6.07 -32.11 -9.38
CA ALA A 23 4.65 -32.37 -9.55
C ALA A 23 4.38 -33.48 -10.59
N ASN A 24 4.97 -33.39 -11.78
CA ASN A 24 4.83 -34.41 -12.83
C ASN A 24 5.35 -35.78 -12.40
N ARG A 25 6.47 -35.83 -11.66
CA ARG A 25 7.02 -37.07 -11.11
C ARG A 25 6.09 -37.68 -10.07
N LEU A 26 5.57 -36.91 -9.12
CA LEU A 26 4.67 -37.41 -8.08
C LEU A 26 3.32 -37.86 -8.63
N VAL A 27 2.71 -37.10 -9.56
CA VAL A 27 1.45 -37.47 -10.22
C VAL A 27 1.58 -38.81 -10.95
N ARG A 28 2.69 -39.01 -11.69
CA ARG A 28 2.97 -40.22 -12.46
C ARG A 28 3.30 -41.43 -11.56
N ASN A 29 4.17 -41.23 -10.57
CA ASN A 29 4.72 -42.32 -9.77
C ASN A 29 3.76 -42.79 -8.66
N TYR A 30 2.87 -41.90 -8.17
CA TYR A 30 1.97 -42.16 -7.05
C TYR A 30 0.51 -41.83 -7.39
N PRO A 31 -0.20 -42.67 -8.18
CA PRO A 31 -1.59 -42.43 -8.56
C PRO A 31 -2.57 -42.38 -7.37
N GLY A 32 -2.17 -42.91 -6.20
CA GLY A 32 -2.92 -42.80 -4.94
C GLY A 32 -2.71 -41.49 -4.18
N TYR A 33 -1.80 -40.61 -4.60
CA TYR A 33 -1.62 -39.28 -4.02
C TYR A 33 -2.35 -38.24 -4.86
N LYS A 34 -3.17 -37.43 -4.21
CA LYS A 34 -3.82 -36.25 -4.77
C LYS A 34 -2.84 -35.07 -4.73
N ILE A 35 -2.44 -34.58 -5.91
CA ILE A 35 -1.50 -33.48 -6.07
C ILE A 35 -2.25 -32.21 -6.46
N VAL A 36 -2.28 -31.24 -5.54
CA VAL A 36 -2.86 -29.92 -5.76
C VAL A 36 -1.71 -28.94 -6.00
N VAL A 37 -1.74 -28.21 -7.11
CA VAL A 37 -0.80 -27.14 -7.42
C VAL A 37 -1.44 -25.78 -7.15
N LEU A 38 -0.73 -24.90 -6.44
CA LEU A 38 -1.07 -23.50 -6.28
C LEU A 38 0.01 -22.61 -6.91
N ASP A 39 -0.35 -21.83 -7.92
CA ASP A 39 0.58 -20.93 -8.62
C ASP A 39 -0.11 -19.63 -9.08
N LYS A 40 0.53 -18.48 -8.89
CA LYS A 40 -0.03 -17.19 -9.32
C LYS A 40 0.11 -16.93 -10.83
N LEU A 41 0.98 -17.71 -11.50
CA LEU A 41 1.43 -17.55 -12.88
C LEU A 41 2.18 -16.22 -13.09
N ASP A 42 3.34 -16.15 -12.45
CA ASP A 42 4.35 -15.08 -12.60
C ASP A 42 5.14 -15.23 -13.92
N TYR A 43 6.02 -14.28 -14.25
CA TYR A 43 6.71 -14.23 -15.56
C TYR A 43 7.51 -15.50 -15.92
N CYS A 44 8.05 -16.19 -14.91
CA CYS A 44 8.82 -17.43 -15.05
C CYS A 44 7.99 -18.71 -14.85
N SER A 45 6.66 -18.60 -14.74
CA SER A 45 5.71 -19.71 -14.60
C SER A 45 4.99 -20.00 -15.92
N ASN A 46 4.86 -21.28 -16.29
CA ASN A 46 4.21 -21.67 -17.55
C ASN A 46 3.38 -22.94 -17.40
N LEU A 47 2.09 -22.87 -17.72
CA LEU A 47 1.18 -24.02 -17.66
C LEU A 47 1.56 -25.16 -18.62
N LYS A 48 2.36 -24.89 -19.67
CA LYS A 48 2.93 -25.94 -20.53
C LYS A 48 3.75 -26.96 -19.71
N ASN A 49 4.44 -26.50 -18.65
CA ASN A 49 5.27 -27.34 -17.77
C ASN A 49 4.45 -28.43 -17.05
N LEU A 50 3.14 -28.23 -16.86
CA LEU A 50 2.24 -29.16 -16.16
C LEU A 50 1.35 -29.99 -17.11
N LEU A 51 1.53 -29.88 -18.43
CA LEU A 51 0.79 -30.69 -19.40
C LEU A 51 0.88 -32.22 -19.17
N PRO A 52 2.01 -32.82 -18.73
CA PRO A 52 2.06 -34.25 -18.43
C PRO A 52 1.14 -34.67 -17.27
N SER A 53 0.86 -33.78 -16.32
CA SER A 53 -0.05 -34.03 -15.20
C SER A 53 -1.51 -33.66 -15.49
N LYS A 54 -1.76 -32.74 -16.44
CA LYS A 54 -3.08 -32.17 -16.72
C LYS A 54 -4.23 -33.18 -16.96
N PRO A 55 -4.03 -34.34 -17.63
CA PRO A 55 -5.12 -35.31 -17.83
C PRO A 55 -5.32 -36.28 -16.65
N SER A 56 -4.44 -36.27 -15.64
CA SER A 56 -4.45 -37.25 -14.56
C SER A 56 -5.53 -36.96 -13.51
N PRO A 57 -6.35 -37.94 -13.09
CA PRO A 57 -7.50 -37.70 -12.19
C PRO A 57 -7.08 -37.34 -10.75
N ASN A 58 -5.81 -37.58 -10.39
CA ASN A 58 -5.22 -37.22 -9.10
C ASN A 58 -4.53 -35.84 -9.11
N PHE A 59 -4.60 -35.09 -10.21
CA PHE A 59 -3.99 -33.75 -10.33
C PHE A 59 -5.05 -32.63 -10.32
N LYS A 60 -4.79 -31.55 -9.58
CA LYS A 60 -5.60 -30.32 -9.60
C LYS A 60 -4.70 -29.09 -9.68
N PHE A 61 -4.95 -28.21 -10.65
CA PHE A 61 -4.31 -26.89 -10.70
C PHE A 61 -5.24 -25.81 -10.12
N VAL A 62 -4.68 -24.90 -9.32
CA VAL A 62 -5.34 -23.73 -8.76
C VAL A 62 -4.49 -22.49 -9.05
N LYS A 63 -5.08 -21.50 -9.73
CA LYS A 63 -4.42 -20.20 -9.91
C LYS A 63 -4.63 -19.35 -8.66
N GLY A 64 -3.56 -18.85 -8.04
CA GLY A 64 -3.65 -17.91 -6.93
C GLY A 64 -2.32 -17.65 -6.22
N ASP A 65 -2.31 -16.63 -5.38
CA ASP A 65 -1.13 -16.19 -4.64
C ASP A 65 -1.10 -16.81 -3.23
N ILE A 66 0.09 -17.23 -2.79
CA ILE A 66 0.34 -17.75 -1.44
C ILE A 66 0.17 -16.67 -0.35
N GLY A 67 0.27 -15.38 -0.72
CA GLY A 67 -0.06 -14.26 0.16
C GLY A 67 -1.55 -14.12 0.48
N SER A 68 -2.44 -14.83 -0.21
CA SER A 68 -3.87 -14.85 0.08
C SER A 68 -4.20 -15.85 1.20
N ALA A 69 -4.24 -15.36 2.44
CA ALA A 69 -4.53 -16.19 3.61
C ALA A 69 -5.87 -16.94 3.50
N ASP A 70 -6.91 -16.31 2.96
CA ASP A 70 -8.23 -16.94 2.77
C ASP A 70 -8.16 -18.10 1.76
N LEU A 71 -7.48 -17.91 0.62
CA LEU A 71 -7.29 -18.96 -0.38
C LEU A 71 -6.47 -20.13 0.17
N VAL A 72 -5.38 -19.85 0.89
CA VAL A 72 -4.54 -20.90 1.46
C VAL A 72 -5.33 -21.71 2.49
N ASN A 73 -6.00 -21.07 3.46
CA ASN A 73 -6.83 -21.77 4.44
C ASN A 73 -7.97 -22.57 3.78
N TYR A 74 -8.65 -21.98 2.78
CA TYR A 74 -9.67 -22.66 1.99
C TYR A 74 -9.12 -23.94 1.34
N LEU A 75 -7.96 -23.88 0.69
CA LEU A 75 -7.35 -25.03 0.01
C LEU A 75 -6.90 -26.11 1.00
N LEU A 76 -6.27 -25.76 2.12
CA LEU A 76 -5.86 -26.73 3.13
C LEU A 76 -7.05 -27.55 3.63
N ILE A 77 -8.16 -26.87 3.96
CA ILE A 77 -9.38 -27.50 4.47
C ILE A 77 -10.10 -28.30 3.37
N THR A 78 -10.48 -27.65 2.26
CA THR A 78 -11.35 -28.25 1.24
C THR A 78 -10.68 -29.36 0.43
N GLU A 79 -9.38 -29.26 0.19
CA GLU A 79 -8.62 -30.34 -0.46
C GLU A 79 -8.14 -31.40 0.53
N SER A 80 -8.30 -31.16 1.84
CA SER A 80 -7.86 -31.99 2.97
C SER A 80 -6.35 -32.26 2.96
N ILE A 81 -5.55 -31.22 2.67
CA ILE A 81 -4.09 -31.29 2.54
C ILE A 81 -3.45 -31.80 3.83
N ASP A 82 -2.59 -32.82 3.74
CA ASP A 82 -1.77 -33.30 4.86
C ASP A 82 -0.28 -32.97 4.69
N THR A 83 0.17 -32.72 3.47
CA THR A 83 1.58 -32.46 3.15
C THR A 83 1.71 -31.23 2.26
N ILE A 84 2.68 -30.36 2.53
CA ILE A 84 2.97 -29.18 1.71
C ILE A 84 4.42 -29.25 1.22
N MET A 85 4.63 -28.92 -0.05
CA MET A 85 5.95 -28.73 -0.66
C MET A 85 6.02 -27.33 -1.25
N HIS A 86 6.76 -26.44 -0.58
CA HIS A 86 6.71 -25.00 -0.81
C HIS A 86 7.91 -24.53 -1.66
N PHE A 87 7.70 -24.42 -2.98
CA PHE A 87 8.70 -23.92 -3.94
C PHE A 87 8.44 -22.47 -4.39
N ALA A 88 7.22 -21.95 -4.24
CA ALA A 88 6.85 -20.61 -4.71
C ALA A 88 7.75 -19.51 -4.09
N ALA A 89 8.51 -18.82 -4.94
CA ALA A 89 9.42 -17.74 -4.58
C ALA A 89 9.74 -16.86 -5.81
N GLN A 90 10.19 -15.63 -5.57
CA GLN A 90 10.92 -14.82 -6.56
C GLN A 90 12.43 -15.11 -6.43
N THR A 91 13.11 -15.35 -7.57
CA THR A 91 14.41 -16.07 -7.61
C THR A 91 15.45 -15.52 -8.60
N HIS A 92 15.30 -14.32 -9.15
CA HIS A 92 16.32 -13.72 -10.03
C HIS A 92 17.19 -12.70 -9.30
N VAL A 93 18.43 -13.07 -9.00
CA VAL A 93 19.39 -12.29 -8.19
C VAL A 93 19.52 -10.84 -8.69
N ASP A 94 19.71 -10.60 -9.99
CA ASP A 94 19.84 -9.23 -10.53
C ASP A 94 18.57 -8.40 -10.35
N ASN A 95 17.37 -9.02 -10.42
CA ASN A 95 16.11 -8.33 -10.14
C ASN A 95 15.92 -8.05 -8.64
N SER A 96 16.56 -8.82 -7.75
CA SER A 96 16.43 -8.64 -6.31
C SER A 96 17.10 -7.36 -5.80
N PHE A 97 18.17 -6.89 -6.46
CA PHE A 97 18.79 -5.59 -6.18
C PHE A 97 17.88 -4.42 -6.58
N GLY A 98 17.08 -4.56 -7.65
CA GLY A 98 16.17 -3.52 -8.12
C GLY A 98 14.74 -3.58 -7.55
N ASN A 99 14.35 -4.68 -6.90
CA ASN A 99 12.98 -4.91 -6.43
C ASN A 99 12.91 -5.78 -5.14
N SER A 100 13.79 -5.50 -4.18
CA SER A 100 13.93 -6.28 -2.93
C SER A 100 12.63 -6.38 -2.09
N PHE A 101 11.72 -5.41 -2.22
CA PHE A 101 10.41 -5.43 -1.57
C PHE A 101 9.48 -6.52 -2.10
N GLU A 102 9.41 -6.75 -3.42
CA GLU A 102 8.64 -7.90 -3.94
C GLU A 102 9.30 -9.23 -3.56
N PHE A 103 10.62 -9.32 -3.51
CA PHE A 103 11.28 -10.53 -2.99
C PHE A 103 10.90 -10.77 -1.51
N THR A 104 10.87 -9.72 -0.68
CA THR A 104 10.40 -9.78 0.72
C THR A 104 8.95 -10.25 0.82
N LYS A 105 8.06 -9.68 0.01
CA LYS A 105 6.62 -9.99 -0.03
C LYS A 105 6.34 -11.42 -0.49
N ASN A 106 6.98 -11.87 -1.57
CA ASN A 106 6.76 -13.21 -2.11
C ASN A 106 7.46 -14.29 -1.27
N ASN A 107 8.71 -14.06 -0.85
CA ASN A 107 9.51 -15.09 -0.18
C ASN A 107 9.25 -15.15 1.34
N ILE A 108 9.26 -14.02 2.06
CA ILE A 108 9.07 -14.01 3.52
C ILE A 108 7.57 -14.02 3.86
N TYR A 109 6.81 -13.02 3.40
CA TYR A 109 5.38 -12.91 3.76
C TYR A 109 4.53 -14.05 3.18
N GLY A 110 4.78 -14.47 1.93
CA GLY A 110 4.16 -15.66 1.35
C GLY A 110 4.40 -16.95 2.16
N THR A 111 5.64 -17.18 2.61
CA THR A 111 5.96 -18.28 3.53
C THR A 111 5.23 -18.12 4.87
N HIS A 112 5.16 -16.90 5.41
CA HIS A 112 4.51 -16.61 6.69
C HIS A 112 3.01 -16.92 6.67
N VAL A 113 2.31 -16.53 5.60
CA VAL A 113 0.88 -16.82 5.40
C VAL A 113 0.63 -18.34 5.34
N LEU A 114 1.48 -19.09 4.63
CA LEU A 114 1.43 -20.55 4.62
C LEU A 114 1.63 -21.15 6.03
N LEU A 115 2.61 -20.66 6.80
CA LEU A 115 2.91 -21.16 8.15
C LEU A 115 1.78 -20.88 9.15
N GLU A 116 1.15 -19.70 9.12
CA GLU A 116 -0.05 -19.41 9.93
C GLU A 116 -1.23 -20.30 9.51
N ALA A 117 -1.48 -20.51 8.22
CA ALA A 117 -2.54 -21.42 7.77
C ALA A 117 -2.31 -22.88 8.21
N CYS A 118 -1.06 -23.36 8.20
CA CYS A 118 -0.70 -24.67 8.74
C CYS A 118 -1.01 -24.80 10.24
N LYS A 119 -0.66 -23.76 11.01
CA LYS A 119 -0.87 -23.66 12.45
C LYS A 119 -2.36 -23.54 12.82
N VAL A 120 -3.14 -22.79 12.05
CA VAL A 120 -4.59 -22.61 12.25
C VAL A 120 -5.37 -23.88 11.91
N THR A 121 -4.98 -24.61 10.85
CA THR A 121 -5.67 -25.83 10.44
C THR A 121 -5.25 -27.08 11.21
N GLY A 122 -4.00 -27.14 11.71
CA GLY A 122 -3.49 -28.22 12.58
C GLY A 122 -3.40 -29.61 11.94
N GLN A 123 -3.80 -29.77 10.68
CA GLN A 123 -3.89 -31.04 9.95
C GLN A 123 -2.60 -31.43 9.21
N ILE A 124 -1.64 -30.52 9.08
CA ILE A 124 -0.41 -30.71 8.32
C ILE A 124 0.55 -31.66 9.06
N ARG A 125 0.96 -32.72 8.38
CA ARG A 125 1.86 -33.79 8.86
C ARG A 125 3.28 -33.65 8.34
N ARG A 126 3.49 -32.89 7.26
CA ARG A 126 4.81 -32.61 6.69
C ARG A 126 4.80 -31.29 5.90
N PHE A 127 5.70 -30.37 6.23
CA PHE A 127 5.87 -29.09 5.52
C PHE A 127 7.31 -28.99 5.00
N ILE A 128 7.51 -29.17 3.70
CA ILE A 128 8.83 -29.11 3.07
C ILE A 128 9.04 -27.69 2.52
N HIS A 129 9.90 -26.90 3.17
CA HIS A 129 10.32 -25.60 2.66
C HIS A 129 11.50 -25.77 1.70
N VAL A 130 11.40 -25.14 0.52
CA VAL A 130 12.45 -25.20 -0.50
C VAL A 130 13.23 -23.90 -0.51
N SER A 131 14.53 -24.02 -0.27
CA SER A 131 15.51 -22.94 -0.19
C SER A 131 16.73 -23.26 -1.07
N THR A 132 17.74 -22.41 -1.02
CA THR A 132 18.89 -22.38 -1.93
C THR A 132 20.19 -22.52 -1.13
N ASP A 133 21.29 -22.86 -1.78
CA ASP A 133 22.64 -22.81 -1.23
C ASP A 133 23.11 -21.38 -0.87
N GLU A 134 22.74 -20.37 -1.66
CA GLU A 134 23.10 -18.95 -1.45
C GLU A 134 22.81 -18.39 -0.04
N VAL A 135 21.96 -19.05 0.77
CA VAL A 135 21.70 -18.67 2.17
C VAL A 135 22.93 -18.83 3.08
N TYR A 136 23.88 -19.69 2.71
CA TYR A 136 25.16 -19.84 3.39
C TYR A 136 26.14 -18.71 3.07
N GLY A 137 25.91 -17.97 1.98
CA GLY A 137 26.85 -17.01 1.43
C GLY A 137 28.04 -17.66 0.71
N GLU A 138 29.02 -16.83 0.40
CA GLU A 138 30.28 -17.20 -0.25
C GLU A 138 31.07 -18.23 0.58
N THR A 139 31.74 -19.16 -0.09
CA THR A 139 32.64 -20.15 0.53
C THR A 139 34.07 -19.93 0.04
N ASP A 140 35.06 -19.96 0.94
CA ASP A 140 36.48 -19.75 0.59
C ASP A 140 36.95 -20.71 -0.53
N GLU A 141 37.82 -20.22 -1.42
CA GLU A 141 38.37 -21.04 -2.52
C GLU A 141 39.17 -22.25 -1.99
N ASP A 142 39.90 -22.09 -0.88
CA ASP A 142 40.66 -23.16 -0.22
C ASP A 142 39.80 -24.14 0.60
N ALA A 143 38.47 -23.95 0.68
CA ALA A 143 37.61 -24.80 1.51
C ALA A 143 37.51 -26.24 0.97
N VAL A 144 38.04 -27.19 1.74
CA VAL A 144 38.04 -28.64 1.44
C VAL A 144 36.72 -29.32 1.85
N VAL A 145 35.96 -28.71 2.76
CA VAL A 145 34.66 -29.20 3.25
C VAL A 145 33.58 -28.19 2.89
N GLY A 146 32.51 -28.65 2.24
CA GLY A 146 31.37 -27.81 1.88
C GLY A 146 30.47 -27.47 3.07
N ASN A 147 29.59 -26.48 2.89
CA ASN A 147 28.64 -26.09 3.92
C ASN A 147 27.67 -27.23 4.22
N HIS A 148 27.66 -27.70 5.47
CA HIS A 148 26.73 -28.72 5.96
C HIS A 148 25.47 -28.05 6.53
N GLU A 149 24.44 -28.82 6.89
CA GLU A 149 23.14 -28.24 7.27
C GLU A 149 23.15 -27.32 8.50
N ALA A 150 24.17 -27.44 9.34
CA ALA A 150 24.37 -26.63 10.55
C ALA A 150 25.37 -25.48 10.38
N SER A 151 25.91 -25.25 9.17
CA SER A 151 26.62 -24.00 8.85
C SER A 151 25.74 -22.78 9.08
N GLN A 152 26.37 -21.66 9.44
CA GLN A 152 25.68 -20.38 9.64
C GLN A 152 25.08 -19.85 8.33
N LEU A 153 23.96 -19.14 8.42
CA LEU A 153 23.41 -18.40 7.29
C LEU A 153 24.07 -17.02 7.20
N LEU A 154 24.75 -16.74 6.09
CA LEU A 154 25.44 -15.48 5.78
C LEU A 154 25.02 -14.94 4.40
N PRO A 155 23.71 -14.72 4.15
CA PRO A 155 23.21 -14.34 2.83
C PRO A 155 23.78 -13.00 2.35
N THR A 156 24.33 -13.01 1.14
CA THR A 156 25.08 -11.92 0.50
C THR A 156 24.26 -10.99 -0.39
N ASN A 157 23.04 -11.39 -0.77
CA ASN A 157 22.23 -10.66 -1.76
C ASN A 157 20.74 -10.63 -1.35
N PRO A 158 19.91 -9.70 -1.89
CA PRO A 158 18.52 -9.55 -1.43
C PRO A 158 17.63 -10.79 -1.68
N TYR A 159 17.93 -11.60 -2.69
CA TYR A 159 17.26 -12.89 -2.89
C TYR A 159 17.64 -13.88 -1.78
N SER A 160 18.94 -14.14 -1.57
CA SER A 160 19.39 -15.08 -0.53
C SER A 160 18.98 -14.63 0.88
N ALA A 161 18.98 -13.31 1.15
CA ALA A 161 18.52 -12.75 2.41
C ALA A 161 17.03 -12.98 2.66
N THR A 162 16.19 -12.86 1.62
CA THR A 162 14.74 -13.14 1.76
C THR A 162 14.44 -14.64 1.84
N LYS A 163 15.29 -15.51 1.27
CA LYS A 163 15.23 -16.97 1.49
C LYS A 163 15.64 -17.36 2.91
N ALA A 164 16.75 -16.84 3.43
CA ALA A 164 17.18 -17.04 4.81
C ALA A 164 16.13 -16.51 5.82
N GLY A 165 15.53 -15.34 5.55
CA GLY A 165 14.44 -14.79 6.36
C GLY A 165 13.20 -15.69 6.40
N ALA A 166 12.85 -16.33 5.28
CA ALA A 166 11.79 -17.33 5.23
C ALA A 166 12.14 -18.60 6.05
N GLU A 167 13.38 -19.10 5.94
CA GLU A 167 13.86 -20.22 6.76
C GLU A 167 13.78 -19.94 8.27
N MET A 168 14.11 -18.72 8.70
CA MET A 168 14.01 -18.33 10.13
C MET A 168 12.56 -18.40 10.63
N LEU A 169 11.57 -18.03 9.81
CA LEU A 169 10.16 -18.24 10.14
C LEU A 169 9.79 -19.72 10.19
N VAL A 170 10.20 -20.53 9.20
CA VAL A 170 9.93 -21.99 9.18
C VAL A 170 10.50 -22.67 10.42
N MET A 171 11.75 -22.36 10.79
CA MET A 171 12.40 -22.85 12.01
C MET A 171 11.67 -22.38 13.29
N ALA A 172 11.30 -21.10 13.37
CA ALA A 172 10.58 -20.57 14.52
C ALA A 172 9.22 -21.25 14.69
N TYR A 173 8.47 -21.47 13.61
CA TYR A 173 7.15 -22.11 13.67
C TYR A 173 7.23 -23.61 14.00
N GLY A 174 8.26 -24.31 13.52
CA GLY A 174 8.55 -25.68 13.97
C GLY A 174 8.83 -25.76 15.47
N ARG A 175 9.63 -24.83 16.02
CA ARG A 175 9.98 -24.79 17.45
C ARG A 175 8.86 -24.30 18.36
N SER A 176 8.12 -23.26 17.97
CA SER A 176 7.12 -22.60 18.83
C SER A 176 5.71 -23.17 18.72
N TYR A 177 5.38 -23.83 17.60
CA TYR A 177 4.04 -24.38 17.36
C TYR A 177 4.04 -25.88 17.00
N GLY A 178 5.21 -26.54 17.01
CA GLY A 178 5.33 -27.96 16.71
C GLY A 178 5.04 -28.33 15.25
N LEU A 179 5.05 -27.36 14.31
CA LEU A 179 4.78 -27.66 12.90
C LEU A 179 5.83 -28.66 12.36
N PRO A 180 5.41 -29.71 11.62
CA PRO A 180 6.32 -30.75 11.16
C PRO A 180 7.11 -30.33 9.92
N VAL A 181 7.98 -29.35 10.11
CA VAL A 181 8.80 -28.72 9.06
C VAL A 181 10.01 -29.56 8.67
N ILE A 182 10.38 -29.49 7.40
CA ILE A 182 11.65 -29.99 6.83
C ILE A 182 12.14 -28.87 5.90
N THR A 183 13.41 -28.50 5.96
CA THR A 183 13.98 -27.50 5.04
C THR A 183 14.91 -28.19 4.05
N THR A 184 14.95 -27.68 2.82
CA THR A 184 15.89 -28.14 1.78
C THR A 184 16.68 -26.96 1.23
N ARG A 185 17.99 -27.15 0.99
CA ARG A 185 18.87 -26.12 0.40
C ARG A 185 19.57 -26.73 -0.82
N GLY A 186 19.25 -26.24 -2.02
CA GLY A 186 19.73 -26.82 -3.28
C GLY A 186 20.82 -26.00 -3.97
N ASN A 187 21.74 -26.69 -4.66
CA ASN A 187 22.64 -26.07 -5.65
C ASN A 187 21.90 -25.58 -6.91
N ASN A 188 22.61 -24.93 -7.83
CA ASN A 188 22.06 -24.49 -9.11
C ASN A 188 21.49 -25.68 -9.92
N VAL A 189 20.17 -25.67 -10.13
CA VAL A 189 19.47 -26.67 -10.94
C VAL A 189 19.44 -26.23 -12.41
N TYR A 190 19.55 -27.18 -13.34
CA TYR A 190 19.42 -26.92 -14.78
C TYR A 190 18.63 -28.04 -15.50
N GLY A 191 18.03 -27.71 -16.64
CA GLY A 191 17.27 -28.67 -17.43
C GLY A 191 16.21 -28.06 -18.37
N PRO A 192 15.34 -28.92 -18.93
CA PRO A 192 14.04 -28.55 -19.50
C PRO A 192 13.21 -27.63 -18.59
N ASN A 193 12.26 -26.88 -19.13
CA ASN A 193 11.34 -26.01 -18.37
C ASN A 193 12.00 -24.94 -17.48
N GLN A 194 13.28 -24.62 -17.67
CA GLN A 194 13.95 -23.49 -17.01
C GLN A 194 13.67 -22.18 -17.78
N PHE A 195 13.65 -21.04 -17.10
CA PHE A 195 13.39 -19.75 -17.76
C PHE A 195 14.66 -19.20 -18.45
N PRO A 196 14.58 -18.65 -19.68
CA PRO A 196 15.73 -18.18 -20.48
C PRO A 196 16.62 -17.09 -19.88
N GLU A 197 16.24 -16.47 -18.77
CA GLU A 197 17.11 -15.55 -18.02
C GLU A 197 18.35 -16.25 -17.41
N LYS A 198 18.23 -17.55 -17.10
CA LYS A 198 19.23 -18.32 -16.37
C LYS A 198 20.38 -18.76 -17.30
N LEU A 199 21.58 -18.89 -16.73
CA LEU A 199 22.86 -19.07 -17.44
C LEU A 199 22.81 -20.08 -18.59
N ILE A 200 22.51 -21.35 -18.29
CA ILE A 200 22.53 -22.45 -19.26
C ILE A 200 21.46 -22.24 -20.37
N PRO A 201 20.16 -22.01 -20.04
CA PRO A 201 19.16 -21.62 -21.04
C PRO A 201 19.56 -20.43 -21.92
N LYS A 202 20.09 -19.35 -21.32
CA LYS A 202 20.56 -18.15 -22.02
C LYS A 202 21.64 -18.50 -23.04
N PHE A 203 22.67 -19.23 -22.61
CA PHE A 203 23.79 -19.63 -23.46
C PHE A 203 23.38 -20.56 -24.59
N ILE A 204 22.48 -21.52 -24.33
CA ILE A 204 21.92 -22.40 -25.37
C ILE A 204 21.15 -21.57 -26.41
N LEU A 205 20.27 -20.66 -25.96
CA LEU A 205 19.41 -19.87 -26.84
C LEU A 205 20.18 -18.77 -27.61
N LEU A 206 21.31 -18.29 -27.12
CA LEU A 206 22.24 -17.42 -27.84
C LEU A 206 23.12 -18.22 -28.81
N ALA A 207 23.60 -19.40 -28.40
CA ALA A 207 24.35 -20.31 -29.25
C ALA A 207 23.55 -20.70 -30.51
N MET A 208 22.27 -21.06 -30.33
CA MET A 208 21.29 -21.33 -31.40
C MET A 208 21.07 -20.14 -32.34
N ARG A 209 21.14 -18.90 -31.85
CA ARG A 209 20.91 -17.66 -32.62
C ARG A 209 22.15 -17.15 -33.38
N GLY A 210 23.29 -17.83 -33.31
CA GLY A 210 24.57 -17.31 -33.80
C GLY A 210 25.16 -16.19 -32.93
N GLN A 211 24.48 -15.77 -31.86
CA GLN A 211 24.85 -14.62 -31.03
C GLN A 211 25.96 -14.96 -30.01
N PRO A 212 26.66 -13.95 -29.43
CA PRO A 212 27.65 -14.15 -28.39
C PRO A 212 27.04 -14.50 -27.02
N LEU A 213 27.78 -15.23 -26.18
CA LEU A 213 27.42 -15.66 -24.83
C LEU A 213 28.00 -14.66 -23.80
N PRO A 214 27.17 -13.93 -23.04
CA PRO A 214 27.64 -12.92 -22.07
C PRO A 214 28.13 -13.55 -20.76
N ILE A 215 29.40 -13.35 -20.41
CA ILE A 215 29.99 -13.76 -19.13
C ILE A 215 30.16 -12.53 -18.23
N HIS A 216 29.59 -12.55 -17.03
CA HIS A 216 29.78 -11.50 -16.03
C HIS A 216 31.17 -11.58 -15.39
N GLY A 217 31.85 -10.43 -15.29
CA GLY A 217 33.23 -10.39 -14.80
C GLY A 217 34.18 -11.15 -15.73
N ASP A 218 34.98 -12.05 -15.17
CA ASP A 218 35.90 -12.93 -15.90
C ASP A 218 35.38 -14.37 -16.08
N GLY A 219 34.22 -14.71 -15.48
CA GLY A 219 33.65 -16.05 -15.51
C GLY A 219 34.35 -17.08 -14.62
N SER A 220 35.22 -16.64 -13.70
CA SER A 220 35.90 -17.50 -12.71
C SER A 220 34.93 -18.14 -11.71
N ASN A 221 33.80 -17.49 -11.42
CA ASN A 221 32.79 -17.92 -10.45
C ASN A 221 32.50 -19.43 -10.52
N VAL A 222 32.73 -20.13 -9.41
CA VAL A 222 32.56 -21.58 -9.25
C VAL A 222 31.16 -21.92 -8.75
N ARG A 223 30.47 -22.87 -9.39
CA ARG A 223 29.15 -23.39 -8.99
C ARG A 223 29.03 -24.89 -9.22
N SER A 224 28.26 -25.58 -8.39
CA SER A 224 27.81 -26.95 -8.63
C SER A 224 26.48 -26.97 -9.37
N TYR A 225 26.33 -27.87 -10.35
CA TYR A 225 25.16 -27.93 -11.23
C TYR A 225 24.46 -29.29 -11.17
N LEU A 226 23.17 -29.31 -10.80
CA LEU A 226 22.35 -30.53 -10.73
C LEU A 226 21.27 -30.59 -11.81
N TYR A 227 21.07 -31.76 -12.39
CA TYR A 227 20.01 -31.99 -13.39
C TYR A 227 18.62 -32.08 -12.74
N CYS A 228 17.60 -31.49 -13.38
CA CYS A 228 16.29 -31.28 -12.77
C CYS A 228 15.51 -32.55 -12.36
N GLU A 229 15.66 -33.67 -13.08
CA GLU A 229 15.00 -34.94 -12.71
C GLU A 229 15.65 -35.60 -11.48
N ASP A 230 16.97 -35.46 -11.32
CA ASP A 230 17.72 -35.96 -10.17
C ASP A 230 17.35 -35.17 -8.91
N VAL A 231 17.15 -33.85 -9.04
CA VAL A 231 16.59 -32.98 -8.00
C VAL A 231 15.13 -33.33 -7.70
N ALA A 232 14.32 -33.64 -8.71
CA ALA A 232 12.95 -34.11 -8.48
C ALA A 232 12.93 -35.45 -7.73
N GLU A 233 13.93 -36.32 -7.92
CA GLU A 233 14.14 -37.51 -7.11
C GLU A 233 14.58 -37.21 -5.68
N ALA A 234 15.44 -36.20 -5.45
CA ALA A 234 15.80 -35.77 -4.11
C ALA A 234 14.55 -35.36 -3.31
N PHE A 235 13.66 -34.59 -3.93
CA PHE A 235 12.37 -34.22 -3.34
C PHE A 235 11.45 -35.42 -3.09
N GLU A 236 11.42 -36.43 -3.97
CA GLU A 236 10.69 -37.68 -3.75
C GLU A 236 11.27 -38.49 -2.57
N VAL A 237 12.60 -38.56 -2.42
CA VAL A 237 13.27 -39.23 -1.30
C VAL A 237 13.00 -38.51 0.03
N ILE A 238 13.14 -37.18 0.07
CA ILE A 238 12.89 -36.35 1.26
C ILE A 238 11.40 -36.39 1.64
N LEU A 239 10.48 -36.37 0.67
CA LEU A 239 9.03 -36.46 0.88
C LEU A 239 8.63 -37.71 1.70
N HIS A 240 9.31 -38.83 1.51
CA HIS A 240 9.03 -40.08 2.22
C HIS A 240 9.94 -40.29 3.44
N LYS A 241 11.26 -40.24 3.24
CA LYS A 241 12.27 -40.62 4.25
C LYS A 241 12.78 -39.47 5.11
N GLY A 242 12.54 -38.21 4.73
CA GLY A 242 13.02 -37.05 5.47
C GLY A 242 12.48 -37.00 6.90
N GLU A 243 13.33 -36.62 7.85
CA GLU A 243 12.98 -36.49 9.26
C GLU A 243 12.46 -35.08 9.57
N VAL A 244 11.47 -34.98 10.45
CA VAL A 244 10.87 -33.71 10.86
C VAL A 244 11.82 -32.93 11.77
N GLY A 245 11.90 -31.62 11.56
CA GLY A 245 12.85 -30.72 12.23
C GLY A 245 14.23 -30.65 11.57
N HIS A 246 14.49 -31.48 10.56
CA HIS A 246 15.78 -31.53 9.88
C HIS A 246 15.81 -30.67 8.61
N VAL A 247 16.97 -30.06 8.36
CA VAL A 247 17.36 -29.54 7.05
C VAL A 247 18.01 -30.70 6.25
N TYR A 248 17.95 -30.64 4.92
CA TYR A 248 18.73 -31.49 4.00
C TYR A 248 19.30 -30.68 2.84
N ASN A 249 20.59 -30.82 2.58
CA ASN A 249 21.25 -30.24 1.42
C ASN A 249 21.02 -31.10 0.16
N ILE A 250 20.74 -30.46 -0.98
CA ILE A 250 20.56 -31.09 -2.30
C ILE A 250 21.65 -30.56 -3.22
N GLY A 251 22.84 -31.16 -3.16
CA GLY A 251 24.03 -30.66 -3.86
C GLY A 251 24.79 -31.73 -4.62
N THR A 252 25.93 -31.32 -5.18
CA THR A 252 26.97 -32.23 -5.68
C THR A 252 28.34 -31.60 -5.46
N LYS A 253 29.37 -32.43 -5.26
CA LYS A 253 30.76 -32.01 -5.10
C LYS A 253 31.47 -31.81 -6.46
N LYS A 254 30.71 -31.80 -7.56
CA LYS A 254 31.15 -31.56 -8.94
C LYS A 254 30.98 -30.08 -9.31
N GLU A 255 31.96 -29.29 -8.91
CA GLU A 255 32.04 -27.87 -9.22
C GLU A 255 32.48 -27.61 -10.68
N ARG A 256 31.97 -26.54 -11.30
CA ARG A 256 32.40 -26.00 -12.61
C ARG A 256 32.39 -24.47 -12.57
N ARG A 257 33.27 -23.82 -13.35
CA ARG A 257 33.25 -22.36 -13.49
C ARG A 257 32.23 -21.94 -14.54
N VAL A 258 31.73 -20.70 -14.45
CA VAL A 258 30.83 -20.11 -15.45
C VAL A 258 31.41 -20.17 -16.87
N ILE A 259 32.72 -19.98 -17.02
CA ILE A 259 33.40 -20.09 -18.32
C ILE A 259 33.42 -21.52 -18.88
N ASP A 260 33.62 -22.54 -18.05
CA ASP A 260 33.64 -23.95 -18.49
C ASP A 260 32.28 -24.36 -19.09
N VAL A 261 31.19 -23.86 -18.50
CA VAL A 261 29.81 -24.05 -19.00
C VAL A 261 29.61 -23.39 -20.37
N ALA A 262 30.18 -22.20 -20.59
CA ALA A 262 30.11 -21.52 -21.89
C ALA A 262 30.91 -22.28 -22.96
N GLU A 263 32.11 -22.79 -22.63
CA GLU A 263 32.93 -23.59 -23.54
C GLU A 263 32.27 -24.93 -23.90
N ASP A 264 31.69 -25.64 -22.92
CA ASP A 264 30.97 -26.90 -23.14
C ASP A 264 29.77 -26.70 -24.08
N ILE A 265 29.02 -25.61 -23.93
CA ILE A 265 27.90 -25.26 -24.84
C ILE A 265 28.43 -24.91 -26.23
N CYS A 266 29.47 -24.07 -26.34
CA CYS A 266 30.07 -23.75 -27.65
C CYS A 266 30.55 -25.01 -28.39
N ARG A 267 31.18 -25.95 -27.67
CA ARG A 267 31.66 -27.24 -28.20
C ARG A 267 30.51 -28.09 -28.76
N LEU A 268 29.39 -28.19 -28.03
CA LEU A 268 28.20 -28.94 -28.46
C LEU A 268 27.48 -28.29 -29.65
N PHE A 269 27.56 -26.96 -29.80
CA PHE A 269 27.09 -26.24 -30.99
C PHE A 269 28.12 -26.14 -32.13
N SER A 270 29.29 -26.79 -32.01
CA SER A 270 30.40 -26.72 -32.98
C SER A 270 30.88 -25.29 -33.29
N ARG A 271 30.86 -24.40 -32.28
CA ARG A 271 31.28 -23.00 -32.37
C ARG A 271 32.63 -22.80 -31.67
N ASP A 272 33.47 -21.90 -32.21
CA ASP A 272 34.63 -21.41 -31.47
C ASP A 272 34.18 -20.62 -30.23
N ALA A 273 34.65 -21.04 -29.06
CA ALA A 273 34.39 -20.37 -27.80
C ALA A 273 35.05 -18.98 -27.74
N LYS A 274 36.23 -18.77 -28.33
CA LYS A 274 36.94 -17.48 -28.25
C LYS A 274 36.23 -16.37 -29.04
N ALA A 275 35.67 -16.70 -30.20
CA ALA A 275 34.82 -15.79 -30.97
C ALA A 275 33.37 -15.68 -30.43
N SER A 276 32.89 -16.66 -29.65
CA SER A 276 31.50 -16.70 -29.18
C SER A 276 31.30 -16.17 -27.76
N ILE A 277 32.32 -16.18 -26.90
CA ILE A 277 32.23 -15.65 -25.52
C ILE A 277 32.48 -14.13 -25.53
N LYS A 278 31.68 -13.39 -24.76
CA LYS A 278 31.87 -11.95 -24.55
C LYS A 278 31.75 -11.61 -23.06
N TYR A 279 32.82 -11.04 -22.50
CA TYR A 279 32.78 -10.50 -21.14
C TYR A 279 31.92 -9.23 -21.05
N VAL A 280 31.22 -9.09 -19.94
CA VAL A 280 30.35 -7.96 -19.58
C VAL A 280 30.58 -7.60 -18.10
N ASP A 281 30.02 -6.47 -17.67
CA ASP A 281 30.12 -6.01 -16.29
C ASP A 281 29.68 -7.08 -15.28
N ASN A 282 30.33 -7.10 -14.11
CA ASN A 282 29.93 -7.98 -13.02
C ASN A 282 28.68 -7.43 -12.31
N ARG A 283 28.01 -8.25 -11.51
CA ARG A 283 26.91 -7.78 -10.64
C ARG A 283 27.46 -6.93 -9.49
N PRO A 284 26.62 -6.11 -8.82
CA PRO A 284 27.03 -5.35 -7.63
C PRO A 284 27.58 -6.24 -6.49
N PHE A 285 27.08 -7.48 -6.38
CA PHE A 285 27.66 -8.54 -5.58
C PHE A 285 27.45 -9.89 -6.30
N ASN A 286 28.49 -10.71 -6.39
CA ASN A 286 28.48 -11.99 -7.14
C ASN A 286 29.55 -12.94 -6.59
N ASP A 287 29.21 -13.61 -5.50
CA ASP A 287 30.01 -14.56 -4.70
C ASP A 287 30.82 -15.48 -5.62
N GLN A 288 32.14 -15.64 -5.37
CA GLN A 288 33.02 -16.47 -6.17
C GLN A 288 32.48 -17.91 -6.18
N ARG A 289 32.38 -18.55 -5.01
CA ARG A 289 32.13 -19.99 -4.88
C ARG A 289 30.98 -20.31 -3.94
N TYR A 290 30.14 -21.28 -4.33
CA TYR A 290 29.18 -21.95 -3.44
C TYR A 290 29.51 -23.44 -3.36
N PHE A 291 30.01 -23.89 -2.20
CA PHE A 291 30.37 -25.28 -1.97
C PHE A 291 29.49 -25.90 -0.87
N LEU A 292 28.84 -27.02 -1.20
CA LEU A 292 27.78 -27.66 -0.40
C LEU A 292 28.21 -29.08 0.00
N ASP A 293 27.91 -29.48 1.25
CA ASP A 293 28.02 -30.90 1.65
C ASP A 293 26.66 -31.60 1.58
N ASP A 294 26.61 -32.78 0.96
CA ASP A 294 25.40 -33.51 0.57
C ASP A 294 25.29 -34.92 1.21
N GLU A 295 26.24 -35.31 2.06
CA GLU A 295 26.30 -36.66 2.65
C GLU A 295 25.04 -37.00 3.47
N LYS A 296 24.39 -36.03 4.10
CA LYS A 296 23.16 -36.26 4.86
C LYS A 296 22.00 -36.76 3.98
N LEU A 297 21.89 -36.25 2.75
CA LEU A 297 20.88 -36.70 1.79
C LEU A 297 21.28 -38.05 1.15
N LYS A 298 22.58 -38.25 0.85
CA LYS A 298 23.09 -39.57 0.43
C LYS A 298 22.77 -40.67 1.43
N ASN A 299 22.86 -40.38 2.74
CA ASN A 299 22.50 -41.31 3.81
C ASN A 299 20.98 -41.62 3.89
N LEU A 300 20.10 -40.84 3.25
CA LEU A 300 18.70 -41.27 3.01
C LEU A 300 18.57 -42.23 1.81
N GLY A 301 19.64 -42.49 1.06
CA GLY A 301 19.63 -43.30 -0.15
C GLY A 301 19.12 -42.55 -1.39
N TRP A 302 19.56 -41.29 -1.57
CA TRP A 302 19.53 -40.57 -2.84
C TRP A 302 20.95 -40.50 -3.42
N SER A 303 21.08 -40.38 -4.74
CA SER A 303 22.36 -40.08 -5.40
C SER A 303 22.13 -39.43 -6.76
N GLU A 304 23.06 -38.59 -7.19
CA GLU A 304 23.13 -38.06 -8.56
C GLU A 304 23.29 -39.22 -9.56
N ARG A 305 22.41 -39.29 -10.57
CA ARG A 305 22.35 -40.33 -11.61
C ARG A 305 22.75 -39.82 -12.99
N THR A 306 22.48 -38.55 -13.28
CA THR A 306 22.68 -37.92 -14.59
C THR A 306 24.02 -37.21 -14.64
N THR A 307 24.92 -37.64 -15.52
CA THR A 307 26.20 -36.93 -15.79
C THR A 307 25.93 -35.51 -16.30
N TRP A 308 26.89 -34.60 -16.11
CA TRP A 308 26.81 -33.26 -16.71
C TRP A 308 26.67 -33.34 -18.23
N GLU A 309 27.47 -34.21 -18.85
CA GLU A 309 27.55 -34.37 -20.30
C GLU A 309 26.23 -34.86 -20.89
N ASP A 310 25.48 -35.73 -20.20
CA ASP A 310 24.18 -36.21 -20.67
C ASP A 310 23.04 -35.27 -20.25
N GLY A 311 23.12 -34.63 -19.09
CA GLY A 311 22.17 -33.61 -18.65
C GLY A 311 22.19 -32.39 -19.57
N LEU A 312 23.38 -31.93 -19.98
CA LEU A 312 23.53 -30.79 -20.88
C LEU A 312 23.02 -31.11 -22.30
N LYS A 313 23.30 -32.31 -22.83
CA LYS A 313 22.70 -32.80 -24.09
C LYS A 313 21.16 -32.80 -24.02
N LYS A 314 20.56 -33.44 -23.00
CA LYS A 314 19.10 -33.47 -22.78
C LYS A 314 18.50 -32.06 -22.72
N THR A 315 19.21 -31.13 -22.08
CA THR A 315 18.82 -29.71 -21.98
C THR A 315 18.84 -29.03 -23.35
N ILE A 316 19.94 -29.13 -24.10
CA ILE A 316 20.09 -28.58 -25.46
C ILE A 316 19.05 -29.15 -26.42
N GLU A 317 18.85 -30.48 -26.41
CA GLU A 317 17.81 -31.13 -27.21
C GLU A 317 16.41 -30.58 -26.89
N TRP A 318 16.11 -30.31 -25.62
CA TRP A 318 14.81 -29.79 -25.22
C TRP A 318 14.58 -28.36 -25.72
N TYR A 319 15.55 -27.44 -25.57
CA TYR A 319 15.42 -26.08 -26.13
C TYR A 319 15.36 -26.10 -27.66
N THR A 320 16.13 -26.97 -28.31
CA THR A 320 16.11 -27.15 -29.78
C THR A 320 14.74 -27.64 -30.28
N LYS A 321 14.07 -28.50 -29.51
CA LYS A 321 12.73 -29.04 -29.83
C LYS A 321 11.58 -28.13 -29.38
N ASN A 322 11.83 -27.13 -28.53
CA ASN A 322 10.82 -26.27 -27.92
C ASN A 322 11.24 -24.77 -27.91
N PRO A 323 11.63 -24.17 -29.05
CA PRO A 323 12.12 -22.78 -29.09
C PRO A 323 11.07 -21.78 -28.56
N ASP A 324 9.81 -21.93 -28.96
CA ASP A 324 8.70 -21.03 -28.62
C ASP A 324 7.97 -21.43 -27.31
N TRP A 325 8.64 -22.17 -26.42
CA TRP A 325 8.01 -22.61 -25.16
C TRP A 325 7.56 -21.44 -24.30
N TRP A 326 8.38 -20.39 -24.25
CA TRP A 326 8.20 -19.21 -23.40
C TRP A 326 7.60 -17.99 -24.10
N GLY A 327 7.41 -18.04 -25.43
CA GLY A 327 7.06 -16.87 -26.24
C GLY A 327 8.30 -16.08 -26.65
N ASP A 328 8.19 -14.74 -26.75
CA ASP A 328 9.38 -13.91 -26.87
C ASP A 328 10.21 -13.98 -25.58
N VAL A 329 11.53 -13.94 -25.73
CA VAL A 329 12.53 -14.08 -24.68
C VAL A 329 13.66 -13.06 -24.87
N SER A 330 13.54 -12.14 -25.82
CA SER A 330 14.63 -11.25 -26.26
C SER A 330 15.24 -10.44 -25.11
N GLY A 331 14.41 -9.87 -24.24
CA GLY A 331 14.87 -9.18 -23.04
C GLY A 331 15.52 -10.10 -21.98
N ALA A 332 15.11 -11.37 -21.88
CA ALA A 332 15.73 -12.34 -20.98
C ALA A 332 17.14 -12.76 -21.41
N LEU A 333 17.42 -12.68 -22.72
CA LEU A 333 18.73 -12.97 -23.30
C LEU A 333 19.74 -11.81 -23.18
N LEU A 334 19.30 -10.62 -22.73
CA LEU A 334 20.20 -9.53 -22.39
C LEU A 334 21.20 -9.95 -21.28
N PRO A 335 22.41 -9.36 -21.21
CA PRO A 335 23.39 -9.70 -20.19
C PRO A 335 22.84 -9.48 -18.77
N HIS A 336 22.42 -8.25 -18.46
CA HIS A 336 21.71 -7.88 -17.23
C HIS A 336 20.23 -7.62 -17.54
N PRO A 337 19.37 -8.65 -17.56
CA PRO A 337 17.96 -8.44 -17.86
C PRO A 337 17.29 -7.73 -16.68
N ARG A 338 16.63 -6.61 -16.95
CA ARG A 338 15.83 -5.87 -15.96
C ARG A 338 14.37 -6.30 -16.05
N MET A 339 13.66 -6.32 -14.93
CA MET A 339 12.25 -6.74 -14.89
C MET A 339 11.33 -5.95 -15.84
N LEU A 340 11.65 -4.68 -16.17
CA LEU A 340 10.93 -3.85 -17.16
C LEU A 340 11.12 -4.29 -18.62
N MET A 341 12.12 -5.12 -18.92
CA MET A 341 12.45 -5.59 -20.27
C MET A 341 12.08 -7.06 -20.51
N MET A 342 11.54 -7.76 -19.50
CA MET A 342 10.97 -9.10 -19.67
C MET A 342 9.58 -9.01 -20.32
N PRO A 343 9.04 -10.08 -20.93
CA PRO A 343 7.63 -10.14 -21.30
C PRO A 343 6.74 -9.96 -20.05
N GLY A 344 5.95 -8.88 -20.01
CA GLY A 344 5.19 -8.47 -18.81
C GLY A 344 5.93 -7.50 -17.88
N GLY A 345 7.11 -7.03 -18.27
CA GLY A 345 7.72 -5.80 -17.77
C GLY A 345 7.01 -4.57 -18.35
N VAL A 346 6.96 -3.49 -17.58
CA VAL A 346 6.43 -2.19 -18.04
C VAL A 346 7.49 -1.55 -18.93
N GLU A 347 7.22 -1.47 -20.23
CA GLU A 347 8.09 -0.72 -21.14
C GLU A 347 8.00 0.80 -20.85
N ARG A 348 8.98 1.55 -21.35
CA ARG A 348 8.90 3.01 -21.43
C ARG A 348 9.31 3.41 -22.84
N HIS A 349 8.33 3.76 -23.67
CA HIS A 349 8.61 4.34 -24.98
C HIS A 349 9.43 5.63 -24.83
N PHE A 350 10.64 5.62 -25.36
CA PHE A 350 11.37 6.84 -25.70
C PHE A 350 10.88 7.30 -27.08
N GLU A 351 10.02 8.31 -27.11
CA GLU A 351 9.81 9.07 -28.35
C GLU A 351 11.05 9.94 -28.59
N GLY A 352 11.83 9.54 -29.59
CA GLY A 352 13.03 10.25 -30.04
C GLY A 352 13.26 9.98 -31.52
N SER A 353 12.83 10.91 -32.36
CA SER A 353 13.05 10.86 -33.80
C SER A 353 14.49 11.22 -34.15
N GLU A 354 15.18 10.37 -34.92
CA GLU A 354 15.93 10.76 -36.13
C GLU A 354 16.53 9.54 -36.86
N GLU A 355 16.77 9.67 -38.15
CA GLU A 355 17.37 8.64 -39.00
C GLU A 355 18.91 8.74 -38.96
N GLY A 356 19.62 7.62 -38.77
CA GLY A 356 21.09 7.61 -38.71
C GLY A 356 21.70 6.24 -39.01
N ASN A 357 22.61 6.18 -40.00
CA ASN A 357 23.20 4.94 -40.50
C ASN A 357 24.40 4.47 -39.61
N PRO A 358 24.64 3.16 -39.40
CA PRO A 358 25.49 2.70 -38.29
C PRO A 358 26.97 2.50 -38.66
N ALA A 359 27.86 3.42 -38.24
CA ALA A 359 29.31 3.21 -38.32
C ALA A 359 30.17 4.08 -37.37
N SER A 360 30.40 3.63 -36.12
CA SER A 360 31.71 3.76 -35.42
C SER A 360 31.66 3.21 -33.98
N TYR A 361 32.33 2.08 -33.72
CA TYR A 361 32.78 1.73 -32.37
C TYR A 361 34.18 2.35 -32.15
N ALA A 362 34.29 3.32 -31.25
CA ALA A 362 35.55 3.87 -30.78
C ALA A 362 35.47 4.16 -29.28
N SER A 363 36.53 3.85 -28.54
CA SER A 363 36.60 4.06 -27.09
C SER A 363 36.82 5.53 -26.74
N CYS A 364 36.34 5.94 -25.56
CA CYS A 364 36.88 7.13 -24.91
C CYS A 364 36.90 6.96 -23.39
N ASN A 365 38.00 7.37 -22.77
CA ASN A 365 38.31 7.08 -21.37
C ASN A 365 37.54 7.95 -20.37
N THR A 366 37.39 7.43 -19.16
CA THR A 366 37.03 8.17 -17.96
C THR A 366 37.94 9.38 -17.73
N LYS A 367 37.36 10.58 -17.67
CA LYS A 367 37.92 11.73 -16.94
C LYS A 367 36.82 12.39 -16.13
N MET A 368 37.08 12.58 -14.84
CA MET A 368 36.21 13.32 -13.94
C MET A 368 36.16 14.79 -14.38
N VAL A 369 34.95 15.34 -14.52
CA VAL A 369 34.75 16.79 -14.70
C VAL A 369 34.44 17.40 -13.34
N VAL A 370 35.41 18.08 -12.76
CA VAL A 370 35.20 18.93 -11.57
C VAL A 370 34.57 20.25 -12.04
N PRO A 371 33.44 20.70 -11.46
CA PRO A 371 32.88 22.01 -11.78
C PRO A 371 33.80 23.12 -11.25
N THR A 372 34.43 23.88 -12.15
CA THR A 372 35.19 25.09 -11.78
C THR A 372 34.24 26.24 -11.41
N SER A 373 34.72 27.13 -10.55
CA SER A 373 33.94 28.26 -10.03
C SER A 373 33.43 29.22 -11.11
N ARG A 374 32.24 29.79 -10.86
CA ARG A 374 31.71 30.97 -11.56
C ARG A 374 31.25 31.99 -10.53
N ASN A 375 31.52 33.26 -10.79
CA ASN A 375 31.11 34.40 -9.96
C ASN A 375 31.07 35.66 -10.85
N PRO A 376 30.20 36.64 -10.60
CA PRO A 376 28.76 36.46 -10.52
C PRO A 376 28.02 37.31 -11.56
N GLY A 377 27.12 36.70 -12.34
CA GLY A 377 26.15 37.39 -13.20
C GLY A 377 24.76 36.82 -12.93
N SER A 378 23.84 37.65 -12.45
CA SER A 378 22.59 37.23 -11.79
C SER A 378 21.72 36.26 -12.62
N PRO A 379 21.49 35.03 -12.13
CA PRO A 379 20.40 34.18 -12.58
C PRO A 379 19.29 34.10 -11.51
N TYR A 380 18.03 34.00 -11.94
CA TYR A 380 16.90 33.73 -11.02
C TYR A 380 17.15 32.43 -10.25
N GLN A 381 17.27 32.49 -8.92
CA GLN A 381 17.19 31.29 -8.10
C GLN A 381 15.74 30.77 -8.11
N PRO A 382 15.48 29.49 -8.42
CA PRO A 382 14.13 28.94 -8.34
C PRO A 382 13.66 28.94 -6.88
N SER A 383 12.45 29.46 -6.64
CA SER A 383 11.87 29.56 -5.30
C SER A 383 11.79 28.17 -4.63
N LEU A 384 12.41 28.03 -3.46
CA LEU A 384 12.40 26.78 -2.71
C LEU A 384 10.98 26.40 -2.29
N LYS A 385 10.68 25.10 -2.40
CA LYS A 385 9.38 24.51 -2.05
C LYS A 385 9.60 23.26 -1.21
N PHE A 386 9.15 23.24 0.03
CA PHE A 386 9.38 22.12 0.95
C PHE A 386 8.10 21.31 1.18
N LEU A 387 8.14 20.00 0.92
CA LEU A 387 7.07 19.07 1.30
C LEU A 387 7.41 18.45 2.66
N LEU A 388 6.57 18.72 3.67
CA LEU A 388 6.82 18.34 5.06
C LEU A 388 5.94 17.13 5.44
N TYR A 389 6.55 16.05 5.93
CA TYR A 389 5.84 14.94 6.55
C TYR A 389 5.96 14.99 8.08
N GLY A 390 4.87 14.65 8.77
CA GLY A 390 4.81 14.65 10.24
C GLY A 390 4.19 15.91 10.86
N ARG A 391 3.15 16.50 10.24
CA ARG A 391 2.41 17.70 10.71
C ARG A 391 1.99 17.65 12.19
N THR A 392 1.57 16.49 12.69
CA THR A 392 1.15 16.25 14.08
C THR A 392 2.32 15.86 15.00
N GLY A 393 3.53 15.75 14.43
CA GLY A 393 4.79 15.59 15.13
C GLY A 393 5.33 16.93 15.63
N TRP A 394 6.25 16.88 16.61
CA TRP A 394 6.77 18.10 17.23
C TRP A 394 7.72 18.85 16.31
N ILE A 395 8.69 18.12 15.72
CA ILE A 395 9.64 18.66 14.74
C ILE A 395 8.90 19.13 13.48
N GLY A 396 7.98 18.33 12.92
CA GLY A 396 7.21 18.70 11.73
C GLY A 396 6.32 19.95 11.91
N GLY A 397 5.77 20.16 13.12
CA GLY A 397 5.08 21.40 13.46
C GLY A 397 6.01 22.62 13.55
N LEU A 398 7.18 22.46 14.18
CA LEU A 398 8.19 23.53 14.26
C LEU A 398 8.81 23.88 12.90
N LEU A 399 9.00 22.90 12.01
CA LEU A 399 9.50 23.14 10.65
C LEU A 399 8.54 24.00 9.82
N GLY A 400 7.22 23.78 9.93
CA GLY A 400 6.24 24.65 9.28
C GLY A 400 6.36 26.10 9.76
N GLN A 401 6.39 26.30 11.09
CA GLN A 401 6.58 27.63 11.70
C GLN A 401 7.91 28.30 11.29
N LEU A 402 8.97 27.52 11.02
CA LEU A 402 10.24 28.05 10.50
C LEU A 402 10.14 28.40 9.01
N CYS A 403 9.41 27.63 8.20
CA CYS A 403 9.14 27.95 6.80
C CYS A 403 8.30 29.23 6.69
N ASP A 404 7.24 29.37 7.49
CA ASP A 404 6.44 30.60 7.61
C ASP A 404 7.32 31.82 7.95
N LYS A 405 8.17 31.70 8.98
CA LYS A 405 9.09 32.78 9.41
C LYS A 405 10.17 33.13 8.40
N GLN A 406 10.58 32.18 7.54
CA GLN A 406 11.58 32.41 6.48
C GLN A 406 10.95 32.73 5.12
N GLY A 407 9.63 32.77 4.99
CA GLY A 407 8.94 32.97 3.70
C GLY A 407 9.15 31.84 2.69
N ILE A 408 9.49 30.62 3.16
CA ILE A 408 9.71 29.46 2.29
C ILE A 408 8.36 28.81 2.02
N ALA A 409 8.01 28.66 0.74
CA ALA A 409 6.78 27.98 0.35
C ALA A 409 6.82 26.50 0.79
N TYR A 410 5.78 26.04 1.48
CA TYR A 410 5.71 24.66 1.95
C TYR A 410 4.30 24.09 1.90
N ALA A 411 4.22 22.77 1.92
CA ALA A 411 2.97 22.03 2.12
C ALA A 411 3.21 20.88 3.09
N TYR A 412 2.17 20.46 3.80
CA TYR A 412 2.19 19.20 4.53
C TYR A 412 1.65 18.08 3.62
N GLY A 413 2.41 17.01 3.47
CA GLY A 413 1.94 15.81 2.78
C GLY A 413 0.73 15.21 3.49
N LYS A 414 -0.24 14.73 2.72
CA LYS A 414 -1.47 14.09 3.22
C LYS A 414 -1.32 12.57 3.30
N GLY A 415 -0.42 11.99 2.53
CA GLY A 415 -0.20 10.55 2.47
C GLY A 415 0.33 9.95 3.75
N ARG A 416 0.00 8.67 3.95
CA ARG A 416 0.78 7.82 4.85
C ARG A 416 2.08 7.43 4.14
N LEU A 417 3.17 7.31 4.89
CA LEU A 417 4.47 7.02 4.28
C LEU A 417 4.52 5.63 3.63
N GLU A 418 3.75 4.67 4.14
CA GLU A 418 3.63 3.33 3.54
C GLU A 418 2.81 3.29 2.23
N ASP A 419 2.14 4.39 1.83
CA ASP A 419 1.32 4.48 0.62
C ASP A 419 2.04 5.27 -0.48
N ARG A 420 2.75 4.54 -1.35
CA ARG A 420 3.48 5.11 -2.50
C ARG A 420 2.58 5.98 -3.39
N ALA A 421 1.33 5.58 -3.62
CA ALA A 421 0.43 6.30 -4.53
C ALA A 421 0.07 7.67 -3.97
N SER A 422 -0.19 7.77 -2.65
CA SER A 422 -0.45 9.06 -2.02
C SER A 422 0.81 9.94 -1.92
N LEU A 423 2.01 9.36 -1.76
CA LEU A 423 3.27 10.13 -1.79
C LEU A 423 3.56 10.72 -3.19
N LEU A 424 3.33 9.93 -4.24
CA LEU A 424 3.42 10.39 -5.63
C LEU A 424 2.44 11.53 -5.90
N ALA A 425 1.19 11.41 -5.42
CA ALA A 425 0.19 12.46 -5.54
C ALA A 425 0.57 13.75 -4.77
N ASP A 426 1.08 13.65 -3.54
CA ASP A 426 1.56 14.82 -2.77
C ASP A 426 2.68 15.57 -3.53
N ILE A 427 3.63 14.84 -4.11
CA ILE A 427 4.74 15.41 -4.90
C ILE A 427 4.26 16.01 -6.22
N GLN A 428 3.42 15.30 -6.98
CA GLN A 428 2.90 15.75 -8.27
C GLN A 428 2.05 17.03 -8.14
N ASN A 429 1.25 17.13 -7.08
CA ASN A 429 0.39 18.27 -6.81
C ASN A 429 1.18 19.52 -6.34
N PHE A 430 2.13 19.36 -5.40
CA PHE A 430 2.84 20.49 -4.82
C PHE A 430 4.09 20.92 -5.62
N LYS A 431 4.74 19.97 -6.31
CA LYS A 431 6.02 20.13 -7.03
C LYS A 431 7.10 20.74 -6.12
N PRO A 432 7.48 20.05 -5.02
CA PRO A 432 8.56 20.50 -4.13
C PRO A 432 9.92 20.53 -4.82
N THR A 433 10.87 21.24 -4.22
CA THR A 433 12.31 21.09 -4.51
C THR A 433 12.99 20.18 -3.48
N HIS A 434 12.48 20.10 -2.25
CA HIS A 434 13.01 19.27 -1.16
C HIS A 434 11.88 18.65 -0.35
N VAL A 435 12.15 17.52 0.30
CA VAL A 435 11.21 16.83 1.19
C VAL A 435 11.82 16.71 2.58
N PHE A 436 11.06 17.03 3.64
CA PHE A 436 11.47 16.86 5.03
C PHE A 436 10.62 15.79 5.69
N ASN A 437 11.23 14.68 6.09
CA ASN A 437 10.58 13.61 6.84
C ASN A 437 10.81 13.77 8.34
N ALA A 438 9.82 14.38 9.02
CA ALA A 438 9.69 14.38 10.48
C ALA A 438 8.54 13.46 10.95
N ALA A 439 8.06 12.54 10.08
CA ALA A 439 7.08 11.53 10.43
C ALA A 439 7.75 10.26 10.98
N GLY A 440 7.01 9.56 11.83
CA GLY A 440 7.47 8.36 12.53
C GLY A 440 6.68 8.16 13.81
N VAL A 441 6.67 6.92 14.30
CA VAL A 441 5.93 6.52 15.50
C VAL A 441 6.91 6.22 16.62
N THR A 442 6.82 7.03 17.68
CA THR A 442 7.46 6.80 18.99
C THR A 442 6.42 6.41 20.06
N GLY A 443 5.18 6.13 19.65
CA GLY A 443 4.06 5.78 20.52
C GLY A 443 3.53 6.90 21.41
N ARG A 444 2.64 6.51 22.34
CA ARG A 444 2.15 7.32 23.47
C ARG A 444 2.01 6.43 24.71
N PRO A 445 2.37 6.89 25.93
CA PRO A 445 3.00 8.18 26.23
C PRO A 445 4.50 8.23 25.86
N ASN A 446 5.15 7.07 25.67
CA ASN A 446 6.58 6.94 25.45
C ASN A 446 6.90 5.82 24.44
N VAL A 447 8.20 5.56 24.27
CA VAL A 447 8.76 4.59 23.33
C VAL A 447 8.40 3.12 23.61
N ASP A 448 8.05 2.77 24.86
CA ASP A 448 7.72 1.37 25.25
C ASP A 448 6.49 0.83 24.51
N TRP A 449 5.61 1.72 24.04
CA TRP A 449 4.50 1.41 23.14
C TRP A 449 4.95 0.64 21.88
N CYS A 450 6.18 0.90 21.39
CA CYS A 450 6.74 0.23 20.22
C CYS A 450 7.06 -1.26 20.47
N GLU A 451 7.21 -1.68 21.73
CA GLU A 451 7.45 -3.08 22.10
C GLU A 451 6.20 -3.96 21.91
N SER A 452 5.02 -3.37 22.03
CA SER A 452 3.71 -4.02 21.84
C SER A 452 3.14 -3.78 20.43
N HIS A 453 3.45 -2.64 19.80
CA HIS A 453 2.91 -2.25 18.49
C HIS A 453 3.97 -2.36 17.39
N LYS A 454 4.53 -3.57 17.26
CA LYS A 454 5.70 -3.85 16.41
C LYS A 454 5.39 -3.69 14.92
N THR A 455 4.19 -4.10 14.49
CA THR A 455 3.71 -3.99 13.10
C THR A 455 3.60 -2.52 12.66
N GLU A 456 3.01 -1.67 13.51
CA GLU A 456 2.82 -0.24 13.27
C GLU A 456 4.17 0.48 13.24
N THR A 457 5.06 0.09 14.14
CA THR A 457 6.43 0.63 14.22
C THR A 457 7.23 0.27 12.97
N ILE A 458 7.20 -0.97 12.48
CA ILE A 458 7.84 -1.34 11.19
C ILE A 458 7.21 -0.59 10.03
N ARG A 459 5.87 -0.60 9.92
CA ARG A 459 5.13 0.03 8.81
C ARG A 459 5.49 1.51 8.66
N ALA A 460 5.46 2.27 9.75
CA ALA A 460 5.71 3.71 9.73
C ALA A 460 7.20 4.09 9.78
N ASN A 461 8.01 3.48 10.65
CA ASN A 461 9.41 3.90 10.83
C ASN A 461 10.38 3.27 9.81
N VAL A 462 10.07 2.09 9.28
CA VAL A 462 10.95 1.37 8.34
C VAL A 462 10.41 1.47 6.92
N ALA A 463 9.30 0.78 6.63
CA ALA A 463 8.78 0.66 5.27
C ALA A 463 8.39 2.03 4.68
N GLY A 464 7.66 2.85 5.45
CA GLY A 464 7.27 4.18 5.02
C GLY A 464 8.45 5.14 4.78
N THR A 465 9.43 5.17 5.69
CA THR A 465 10.63 6.01 5.52
C THR A 465 11.39 5.66 4.23
N LEU A 466 11.54 4.37 3.92
CA LEU A 466 12.22 3.90 2.70
C LEU A 466 11.39 4.19 1.45
N THR A 467 10.07 3.99 1.51
CA THR A 467 9.17 4.34 0.40
C THR A 467 9.25 5.83 0.06
N LEU A 468 9.35 6.70 1.07
CA LEU A 468 9.52 8.13 0.84
C LEU A 468 10.91 8.47 0.26
N ALA A 469 11.99 7.85 0.74
CA ALA A 469 13.34 8.06 0.20
C ALA A 469 13.42 7.69 -1.29
N ASP A 470 12.85 6.55 -1.65
CA ASP A 470 12.79 6.01 -3.00
C ASP A 470 11.93 6.85 -3.95
N VAL A 471 10.71 7.23 -3.53
CA VAL A 471 9.85 8.14 -4.32
C VAL A 471 10.53 9.50 -4.50
N CYS A 472 11.25 10.02 -3.50
CA CYS A 472 12.06 11.22 -3.67
C CYS A 472 13.18 11.03 -4.70
N ARG A 473 13.84 9.86 -4.70
CA ARG A 473 14.95 9.53 -5.61
C ARG A 473 14.50 9.49 -7.07
N GLU A 474 13.37 8.83 -7.34
CA GLU A 474 12.75 8.79 -8.69
C GLU A 474 12.45 10.17 -9.26
N HIS A 475 12.21 11.17 -8.40
CA HIS A 475 11.86 12.54 -8.78
C HIS A 475 13.03 13.53 -8.65
N GLY A 476 14.24 13.04 -8.36
CA GLY A 476 15.44 13.88 -8.19
C GLY A 476 15.42 14.78 -6.95
N LEU A 477 14.59 14.46 -5.96
CA LEU A 477 14.37 15.27 -4.75
C LEU A 477 15.30 14.86 -3.62
N LEU A 478 15.89 15.87 -2.94
CA LEU A 478 16.62 15.66 -1.69
C LEU A 478 15.63 15.42 -0.53
N MET A 479 15.85 14.35 0.23
CA MET A 479 15.10 14.03 1.44
C MET A 479 15.92 14.35 2.70
N ILE A 480 15.47 15.31 3.49
CA ILE A 480 15.97 15.56 4.85
C ILE A 480 15.20 14.66 5.82
N ASN A 481 15.87 13.65 6.39
CA ASN A 481 15.26 12.63 7.22
C ASN A 481 15.66 12.77 8.69
N PHE A 482 14.70 12.98 9.59
CA PHE A 482 14.96 13.05 11.04
C PHE A 482 15.00 11.63 11.63
N ALA A 483 16.21 11.07 11.70
CA ALA A 483 16.53 9.82 12.39
C ALA A 483 16.80 10.06 13.89
N THR A 484 17.54 9.15 14.54
CA THR A 484 17.81 9.27 15.98
C THR A 484 19.18 8.76 16.40
N GLY A 485 19.82 9.49 17.33
CA GLY A 485 21.04 9.04 18.02
C GLY A 485 20.78 7.96 19.08
N CYS A 486 19.53 7.56 19.32
CA CYS A 486 19.16 6.50 20.27
C CYS A 486 19.47 5.07 19.78
N ILE A 487 20.54 4.89 19.00
CA ILE A 487 20.99 3.64 18.37
C ILE A 487 22.39 3.20 18.87
N PHE A 488 22.99 3.98 19.78
CA PHE A 488 24.27 3.65 20.43
C PHE A 488 24.14 3.53 21.95
N GLU A 489 25.00 2.72 22.58
CA GLU A 489 25.27 2.68 24.01
C GLU A 489 26.78 2.77 24.28
N TYR A 490 27.20 3.39 25.38
CA TYR A 490 28.61 3.47 25.77
C TYR A 490 29.26 2.08 25.83
N ASP A 491 30.48 1.95 25.30
CA ASP A 491 31.19 0.68 25.17
C ASP A 491 32.69 0.82 25.46
N ALA A 492 33.47 -0.25 25.25
CA ALA A 492 34.91 -0.27 25.53
C ALA A 492 35.76 0.64 24.60
N LYS A 493 35.21 1.11 23.47
CA LYS A 493 35.84 2.09 22.57
C LYS A 493 35.36 3.52 22.86
N HIS A 494 34.14 3.64 23.39
CA HIS A 494 33.49 4.89 23.76
C HIS A 494 33.08 4.86 25.23
N PRO A 495 34.03 4.97 26.20
CA PRO A 495 33.70 4.90 27.62
C PRO A 495 32.92 6.15 28.08
N GLU A 496 32.00 5.97 29.03
CA GLU A 496 31.26 7.09 29.63
C GLU A 496 32.21 8.14 30.22
N GLY A 497 32.03 9.41 29.85
CA GLY A 497 32.84 10.53 30.34
C GLY A 497 34.24 10.66 29.71
N SER A 498 34.57 9.84 28.71
CA SER A 498 35.87 9.91 28.00
C SER A 498 36.01 11.12 27.05
N GLY A 499 34.91 11.72 26.60
CA GLY A 499 34.90 12.70 25.50
C GLY A 499 35.05 12.06 24.11
N ILE A 500 35.01 10.73 24.01
CA ILE A 500 35.09 9.99 22.74
C ILE A 500 33.66 9.60 22.32
N GLY A 501 33.07 10.42 21.44
CA GLY A 501 31.73 10.19 20.93
C GLY A 501 31.68 9.30 19.69
N PHE A 502 30.57 8.58 19.50
CA PHE A 502 30.27 7.81 18.28
C PHE A 502 30.13 8.75 17.08
N LYS A 503 30.75 8.39 15.95
CA LYS A 503 30.76 9.19 14.72
C LYS A 503 29.64 8.80 13.76
N GLU A 504 29.54 9.49 12.63
CA GLU A 504 28.62 9.13 11.56
C GLU A 504 28.92 7.74 10.97
N GLU A 505 30.20 7.37 10.84
CA GLU A 505 30.66 6.08 10.31
C GLU A 505 30.58 4.89 11.28
N ASP A 506 30.32 5.11 12.57
CA ASP A 506 30.26 4.03 13.55
C ASP A 506 29.00 3.17 13.42
N LYS A 507 29.17 1.85 13.50
CA LYS A 507 28.07 0.88 13.44
C LYS A 507 27.20 0.94 14.71
N PRO A 508 25.87 1.04 14.60
CA PRO A 508 24.96 1.01 15.75
C PRO A 508 25.16 -0.24 16.62
N ASN A 509 25.42 -0.04 17.92
CA ASN A 509 25.63 -1.13 18.88
C ASN A 509 24.40 -1.37 19.81
N PHE A 510 23.50 -0.40 20.00
CA PHE A 510 22.34 -0.52 20.88
C PHE A 510 21.07 -1.01 20.15
N ILE A 511 20.71 -2.27 20.40
CA ILE A 511 19.44 -2.88 19.96
C ILE A 511 18.45 -3.13 21.12
N GLY A 512 18.71 -2.57 22.30
CA GLY A 512 17.95 -2.82 23.54
C GLY A 512 16.50 -2.32 23.58
N SER A 513 16.00 -1.68 22.52
CA SER A 513 14.57 -1.45 22.31
C SER A 513 14.18 -1.69 20.85
N PHE A 514 12.95 -2.11 20.60
CA PHE A 514 12.42 -2.33 19.26
C PHE A 514 12.37 -1.05 18.42
N TYR A 515 12.14 0.11 19.06
CA TYR A 515 12.27 1.41 18.42
C TYR A 515 13.71 1.66 17.93
N SER A 516 14.70 1.48 18.80
CA SER A 516 16.11 1.64 18.44
C SER A 516 16.51 0.67 17.33
N LYS A 517 16.11 -0.61 17.44
CA LYS A 517 16.37 -1.64 16.43
C LYS A 517 15.76 -1.30 15.07
N THR A 518 14.52 -0.79 15.03
CA THR A 518 13.90 -0.35 13.77
C THR A 518 14.55 0.91 13.19
N LYS A 519 15.06 1.82 14.02
CA LYS A 519 15.76 3.03 13.56
C LYS A 519 17.20 2.78 13.10
N ALA A 520 17.95 1.89 13.75
CA ALA A 520 19.27 1.46 13.27
C ALA A 520 19.15 0.77 11.89
N MET A 521 18.24 -0.20 11.77
CA MET A 521 17.97 -0.92 10.52
C MET A 521 17.53 -0.01 9.37
N VAL A 522 16.71 1.02 9.64
CA VAL A 522 16.32 1.96 8.56
C VAL A 522 17.44 2.95 8.21
N GLU A 523 18.32 3.30 9.14
CA GLU A 523 19.47 4.18 8.85
C GLU A 523 20.50 3.47 7.96
N GLU A 524 20.80 2.20 8.25
CA GLU A 524 21.64 1.33 7.41
C GLU A 524 21.08 1.22 5.98
N LEU A 525 19.77 0.98 5.84
CA LEU A 525 19.11 0.92 4.53
C LEU A 525 18.98 2.27 3.81
N LEU A 526 18.99 3.40 4.54
CA LEU A 526 18.99 4.75 3.95
C LEU A 526 20.36 5.22 3.49
N ASN A 527 21.44 4.60 3.96
CA ASN A 527 22.81 4.91 3.52
C ASN A 527 23.01 4.66 2.01
N GLU A 528 22.27 3.70 1.45
CA GLU A 528 22.29 3.34 0.03
C GLU A 528 21.54 4.33 -0.90
N TYR A 529 20.94 5.39 -0.33
CA TYR A 529 20.20 6.41 -1.06
C TYR A 529 21.01 7.70 -1.19
N ASP A 530 21.56 7.91 -2.38
CA ASP A 530 22.38 9.08 -2.71
C ASP A 530 21.62 10.42 -2.69
N ASN A 531 20.31 10.42 -2.46
CA ASN A 531 19.45 11.60 -2.32
C ASN A 531 19.00 11.90 -0.87
N VAL A 532 19.52 11.19 0.14
CA VAL A 532 19.10 11.36 1.54
C VAL A 532 20.12 12.13 2.37
N CYS A 533 19.63 12.97 3.28
CA CYS A 533 20.38 13.58 4.39
C CYS A 533 19.77 13.11 5.70
N THR A 534 20.48 12.28 6.46
CA THR A 534 19.99 11.66 7.69
C THR A 534 20.49 12.42 8.91
N LEU A 535 19.57 13.01 9.67
CA LEU A 535 19.84 13.82 10.86
C LEU A 535 19.54 13.03 12.13
N ARG A 536 20.57 12.54 12.83
CA ARG A 536 20.42 11.77 14.08
C ARG A 536 20.04 12.67 15.27
N VAL A 537 18.75 12.95 15.46
CA VAL A 537 18.23 13.74 16.60
C VAL A 537 18.31 12.96 17.91
N ARG A 538 18.63 13.61 19.02
CA ARG A 538 18.75 12.91 20.32
C ARG A 538 18.33 13.79 21.49
N MET A 539 17.45 13.25 22.37
CA MET A 539 16.89 13.92 23.56
C MET A 539 16.53 15.41 23.35
N PRO A 540 15.58 15.73 22.44
CA PRO A 540 15.34 17.11 22.00
C PRO A 540 14.83 18.06 23.10
N ILE A 541 15.41 19.26 23.11
CA ILE A 541 15.14 20.38 24.03
C ILE A 541 14.76 21.64 23.23
N SER A 542 13.95 22.51 23.83
CA SER A 542 13.59 23.83 23.28
C SER A 542 13.33 24.86 24.38
N SER A 543 13.29 26.14 24.04
CA SER A 543 12.83 27.20 24.97
C SER A 543 11.38 27.06 25.43
N ASP A 544 10.51 26.39 24.67
CA ASP A 544 9.14 26.08 25.14
C ASP A 544 9.13 24.98 26.22
N LEU A 545 9.28 25.41 27.47
CA LEU A 545 9.19 24.55 28.66
C LEU A 545 7.75 24.07 28.96
N ASN A 546 6.73 24.56 28.27
CA ASN A 546 5.35 24.07 28.43
C ASN A 546 5.12 22.76 27.65
N ASN A 547 5.94 22.48 26.64
CA ASN A 547 5.76 21.36 25.75
C ASN A 547 6.01 20.02 26.46
N PRO A 548 5.03 19.09 26.56
CA PRO A 548 5.23 17.81 27.26
C PRO A 548 6.19 16.86 26.53
N ARG A 549 6.67 17.20 25.33
CA ARG A 549 7.71 16.45 24.61
C ARG A 549 9.13 16.94 24.91
N ASN A 550 9.30 18.17 25.40
CA ASN A 550 10.59 18.75 25.76
C ASN A 550 11.24 17.93 26.89
N PHE A 551 12.53 17.64 26.74
CA PHE A 551 13.25 16.78 27.70
C PHE A 551 13.31 17.39 29.10
N ILE A 552 13.53 18.71 29.22
CA ILE A 552 13.54 19.42 30.52
C ILE A 552 12.18 19.25 31.22
N THR A 553 11.08 19.51 30.50
CA THR A 553 9.69 19.38 30.96
C THR A 553 9.28 17.96 31.33
N LYS A 554 10.01 16.94 30.86
CA LYS A 554 9.83 15.54 31.30
C LYS A 554 10.58 15.28 32.60
N ILE A 555 11.88 15.60 32.65
CA ILE A 555 12.71 15.27 33.83
C ILE A 555 12.32 16.09 35.06
N SER A 556 11.81 17.32 34.91
CA SER A 556 11.26 18.10 36.03
C SER A 556 9.95 17.53 36.60
N ARG A 557 9.31 16.58 35.92
CA ARG A 557 8.11 15.86 36.39
C ARG A 557 8.43 14.47 36.96
N TYR A 558 9.69 14.07 37.02
CA TYR A 558 10.09 12.77 37.53
C TYR A 558 10.64 12.89 38.96
N ASN A 559 10.05 12.14 39.90
CA ASN A 559 10.53 12.08 41.29
C ASN A 559 11.97 11.52 41.42
N LYS A 560 12.41 10.73 40.42
CA LYS A 560 13.75 10.16 40.31
C LYS A 560 14.25 10.19 38.86
N VAL A 561 15.55 10.46 38.66
CA VAL A 561 16.24 10.43 37.35
C VAL A 561 17.48 9.52 37.39
N VAL A 562 18.03 9.14 36.24
CA VAL A 562 19.31 8.41 36.15
C VAL A 562 20.39 9.36 35.64
N ASN A 563 21.44 9.58 36.42
CA ASN A 563 22.45 10.58 36.12
C ASN A 563 23.59 10.06 35.22
N ILE A 564 23.30 9.86 33.94
CA ILE A 564 24.30 9.52 32.91
C ILE A 564 24.49 10.72 31.96
N PRO A 565 25.73 11.14 31.63
CA PRO A 565 26.02 12.16 30.62
C PRO A 565 25.57 11.73 29.23
N ASN A 566 24.97 12.64 28.48
CA ASN A 566 24.39 12.35 27.18
C ASN A 566 24.47 13.58 26.24
N SER A 567 24.81 13.38 24.96
CA SER A 567 24.69 14.43 23.94
C SER A 567 23.22 14.73 23.66
N MET A 568 22.86 15.96 23.27
CA MET A 568 21.46 16.37 23.08
C MET A 568 21.27 17.39 21.93
N THR A 569 20.06 17.46 21.39
CA THR A 569 19.65 18.36 20.30
C THR A 569 18.88 19.57 20.86
N ILE A 570 19.45 20.78 20.81
CA ILE A 570 18.68 22.03 21.02
C ILE A 570 17.95 22.38 19.72
N LEU A 571 16.63 22.15 19.67
CA LEU A 571 15.80 22.35 18.48
C LEU A 571 15.80 23.81 17.99
N ASP A 572 15.87 24.77 18.92
CA ASP A 572 15.89 26.21 18.66
C ASP A 572 17.10 26.66 17.82
N GLU A 573 18.18 25.87 17.80
CA GLU A 573 19.41 26.12 17.06
C GLU A 573 19.53 25.16 15.87
N LEU A 574 19.22 23.88 16.07
CA LEU A 574 19.43 22.83 15.07
C LEU A 574 18.31 22.75 14.01
N LEU A 575 17.04 23.05 14.32
CA LEU A 575 16.00 23.04 13.27
C LEU A 575 16.22 24.14 12.19
N PRO A 576 16.62 25.38 12.53
CA PRO A 576 17.10 26.34 11.54
C PRO A 576 18.25 25.80 10.68
N ILE A 577 19.24 25.15 11.30
CA ILE A 577 20.37 24.52 10.58
C ILE A 577 19.86 23.47 9.57
N SER A 578 18.86 22.66 9.89
CA SER A 578 18.33 21.66 8.94
C SER A 578 17.76 22.28 7.64
N ILE A 579 17.28 23.53 7.69
CA ILE A 579 16.84 24.29 6.51
C ILE A 579 18.05 24.78 5.69
N GLU A 580 19.13 25.21 6.35
CA GLU A 580 20.39 25.57 5.67
C GLU A 580 21.08 24.34 5.04
N MET A 581 21.03 23.17 5.70
CA MET A 581 21.52 21.91 5.13
C MET A 581 20.79 21.54 3.84
N ALA A 582 19.47 21.75 3.79
CA ALA A 582 18.68 21.59 2.57
C ALA A 582 19.10 22.60 1.48
N LYS A 583 19.19 23.91 1.82
CA LYS A 583 19.67 24.95 0.89
C LYS A 583 21.04 24.63 0.30
N ARG A 584 21.94 24.04 1.09
CA ARG A 584 23.29 23.58 0.68
C ARG A 584 23.31 22.21 -0.02
N ASN A 585 22.17 21.53 -0.15
CA ASN A 585 22.05 20.17 -0.70
C ASN A 585 22.96 19.12 -0.01
N LEU A 586 23.13 19.22 1.31
CA LEU A 586 23.93 18.26 2.07
C LEU A 586 23.26 16.88 2.09
N LYS A 587 24.08 15.82 2.21
CA LYS A 587 23.70 14.41 2.05
C LYS A 587 24.40 13.53 3.09
N GLY A 588 24.01 12.26 3.17
CA GLY A 588 24.57 11.27 4.09
C GLY A 588 24.12 11.47 5.55
N ILE A 589 24.73 10.72 6.46
CA ILE A 589 24.43 10.75 7.90
C ILE A 589 25.10 11.97 8.56
N TRP A 590 24.46 12.56 9.58
CA TRP A 590 24.97 13.64 10.43
C TRP A 590 24.52 13.45 11.89
N ASN A 591 25.46 13.55 12.83
CA ASN A 591 25.21 13.52 14.27
C ASN A 591 24.58 14.86 14.71
N PHE A 592 23.25 14.88 14.80
CA PHE A 592 22.46 16.12 14.88
C PHE A 592 22.23 16.60 16.32
N THR A 593 23.34 16.82 17.03
CA THR A 593 23.41 17.25 18.44
C THR A 593 24.34 18.43 18.62
N ASN A 594 24.13 19.22 19.67
CA ASN A 594 25.08 20.25 20.09
C ASN A 594 26.36 19.59 20.64
N PRO A 595 27.56 20.15 20.41
CA PRO A 595 28.83 19.60 20.90
C PRO A 595 28.88 19.33 22.41
N GLY A 596 29.43 18.15 22.74
CA GLY A 596 29.63 17.64 24.11
C GLY A 596 28.43 16.88 24.68
N VAL A 597 28.50 16.62 25.98
CA VAL A 597 27.48 15.90 26.78
C VAL A 597 26.99 16.74 27.95
N VAL A 598 25.79 16.42 28.43
CA VAL A 598 25.24 16.93 29.69
C VAL A 598 24.47 15.81 30.40
N SER A 599 24.59 15.72 31.71
CA SER A 599 23.89 14.74 32.54
C SER A 599 22.55 15.25 33.07
N HIS A 600 21.70 14.36 33.59
CA HIS A 600 20.39 14.74 34.11
C HIS A 600 20.49 15.71 35.31
N ASN A 601 21.45 15.50 36.22
CA ASN A 601 21.67 16.38 37.36
C ASN A 601 22.14 17.76 36.91
N GLU A 602 23.04 17.87 35.94
CA GLU A 602 23.49 19.18 35.43
C GLU A 602 22.34 20.00 34.84
N ILE A 603 21.41 19.36 34.11
CA ILE A 603 20.20 20.05 33.62
C ILE A 603 19.29 20.46 34.79
N LEU A 604 19.08 19.59 35.78
CA LEU A 604 18.23 19.90 36.93
C LEU A 604 18.84 20.94 37.88
N GLU A 605 20.16 21.01 37.99
CA GLU A 605 20.90 22.08 38.66
C GLU A 605 20.76 23.41 37.92
N MET A 606 20.88 23.43 36.58
CA MET A 606 20.60 24.61 35.77
C MET A 606 19.13 25.05 35.88
N TYR A 607 18.18 24.11 35.78
CA TYR A 607 16.76 24.38 35.95
C TYR A 607 16.45 24.95 37.33
N LYS A 608 17.03 24.38 38.39
CA LYS A 608 16.91 24.92 39.75
C LYS A 608 17.51 26.33 39.86
N LYS A 609 18.72 26.53 39.33
CA LYS A 609 19.45 27.80 39.42
C LYS A 609 18.77 28.95 38.66
N TYR A 610 18.16 28.67 37.52
CA TYR A 610 17.67 29.70 36.58
C TYR A 610 16.14 29.76 36.41
N ILE A 611 15.39 28.73 36.80
CA ILE A 611 13.93 28.63 36.62
C ILE A 611 13.19 28.44 37.95
N GLU A 612 13.59 27.48 38.78
CA GLU A 612 12.82 27.06 39.97
C GLU A 612 13.73 26.75 41.19
N PRO A 613 14.14 27.75 41.99
CA PRO A 613 15.13 27.59 43.07
C PRO A 613 14.80 26.55 44.14
N GLU A 614 13.52 26.26 44.38
CA GLU A 614 13.07 25.25 45.35
C GLU A 614 13.02 23.82 44.80
N PHE A 615 13.34 23.61 43.51
CA PHE A 615 13.25 22.32 42.85
C PHE A 615 14.16 21.25 43.50
N LYS A 616 13.63 20.03 43.60
CA LYS A 616 14.23 18.87 44.27
C LYS A 616 13.93 17.59 43.48
N TRP A 617 14.94 16.74 43.37
CA TRP A 617 14.86 15.42 42.73
C TRP A 617 15.69 14.41 43.53
N ALA A 618 15.54 13.13 43.20
CA ALA A 618 16.41 12.07 43.66
C ALA A 618 16.97 11.27 42.46
N ASN A 619 17.90 10.36 42.71
CA ASN A 619 18.50 9.51 41.68
C ASN A 619 17.99 8.06 41.74
N PHE A 620 18.12 7.37 40.62
CA PHE A 620 17.97 5.94 40.42
C PHE A 620 19.32 5.33 40.01
N THR A 621 19.60 4.09 40.41
CA THR A 621 20.58 3.25 39.70
C THR A 621 19.97 2.68 38.41
N LEU A 622 20.80 2.21 37.48
CA LEU A 622 20.32 1.49 36.29
C LEU A 622 19.50 0.24 36.65
N GLU A 623 19.87 -0.46 37.73
CA GLU A 623 19.15 -1.63 38.26
C GLU A 623 17.77 -1.29 38.84
N GLU A 624 17.63 -0.10 39.45
CA GLU A 624 16.31 0.40 39.85
C GLU A 624 15.49 0.82 38.64
N GLN A 625 16.10 1.49 37.66
CA GLN A 625 15.41 1.93 36.43
C GLN A 625 14.88 0.74 35.61
N ALA A 626 15.67 -0.34 35.51
CA ALA A 626 15.32 -1.56 34.80
C ALA A 626 14.07 -2.28 35.36
N LYS A 627 13.69 -2.00 36.62
CA LYS A 627 12.48 -2.55 37.26
C LYS A 627 11.20 -1.75 36.92
N VAL A 628 11.32 -0.64 36.18
CA VAL A 628 10.23 0.32 35.91
C VAL A 628 10.01 0.55 34.40
N ILE A 629 11.02 0.30 33.55
CA ILE A 629 10.93 0.43 32.08
C ILE A 629 10.64 -0.92 31.42
N VAL A 630 9.91 -0.90 30.30
CA VAL A 630 9.62 -2.14 29.53
C VAL A 630 10.82 -2.60 28.70
N ALA A 631 11.63 -1.65 28.24
CA ALA A 631 12.86 -1.91 27.47
C ALA A 631 14.00 -0.96 27.90
N PRO A 632 15.27 -1.41 27.89
CA PRO A 632 16.47 -0.58 28.08
C PRO A 632 16.50 0.78 27.35
N ARG A 633 17.39 1.68 27.80
CA ARG A 633 17.55 3.03 27.23
C ARG A 633 18.98 3.28 26.74
N SER A 634 19.08 3.83 25.54
CA SER A 634 20.33 4.26 24.90
C SER A 634 20.95 5.48 25.60
N ASN A 635 22.14 5.29 26.18
CA ASN A 635 22.99 6.33 26.76
C ASN A 635 24.33 6.39 26.00
N ASN A 636 24.74 7.58 25.53
CA ASN A 636 25.88 7.74 24.63
C ASN A 636 26.34 9.21 24.51
N GLU A 637 27.57 9.36 24.03
CA GLU A 637 28.16 10.60 23.51
C GLU A 637 28.27 10.50 21.98
N MET A 638 28.02 11.60 21.26
CA MET A 638 28.04 11.63 19.80
C MET A 638 29.02 12.70 19.30
N ASP A 639 29.97 12.29 18.45
CA ASP A 639 30.92 13.22 17.85
C ASP A 639 30.18 14.12 16.84
N SER A 640 30.05 15.39 17.17
CA SER A 640 29.39 16.41 16.34
C SER A 640 30.39 17.35 15.67
N SER A 641 31.68 16.99 15.66
CA SER A 641 32.77 17.75 15.00
C SER A 641 32.50 17.98 13.51
N LYS A 642 31.89 17.00 12.84
CA LYS A 642 31.44 17.11 11.44
C LYS A 642 30.44 18.26 11.25
N LEU A 643 29.41 18.31 12.10
CA LEU A 643 28.37 19.33 12.05
C LEU A 643 28.91 20.71 12.48
N LYS A 644 29.72 20.76 13.55
CA LYS A 644 30.37 21.97 14.06
C LYS A 644 31.38 22.57 13.08
N LYS A 645 31.97 21.77 12.18
CA LYS A 645 32.83 22.23 11.09
C LYS A 645 32.04 22.91 9.97
N GLU A 646 30.84 22.41 9.65
CA GLU A 646 29.93 22.96 8.63
C GLU A 646 29.13 24.18 9.13
N PHE A 647 28.90 24.25 10.45
CA PHE A 647 28.20 25.34 11.16
C PHE A 647 29.03 25.79 12.39
N PRO A 648 30.10 26.60 12.19
CA PRO A 648 30.99 27.05 13.26
C PRO A 648 30.31 27.83 14.39
N GLU A 649 29.12 28.39 14.15
CA GLU A 649 28.28 29.10 15.10
C GLU A 649 27.58 28.18 16.13
N LEU A 650 27.46 26.87 15.85
CA LEU A 650 26.75 25.91 16.71
C LEU A 650 27.37 25.84 18.11
N LEU A 651 26.59 26.18 19.14
CA LEU A 651 27.07 26.26 20.52
C LEU A 651 27.18 24.89 21.19
N GLY A 652 28.12 24.76 22.14
CA GLY A 652 28.23 23.55 22.96
C GLY A 652 26.99 23.38 23.86
N ILE A 653 26.60 22.14 24.18
CA ILE A 653 25.30 21.85 24.81
C ILE A 653 25.08 22.62 26.12
N LYS A 654 26.12 22.75 26.97
CA LYS A 654 26.05 23.48 28.24
C LYS A 654 25.92 24.99 28.05
N GLU A 655 26.57 25.57 27.03
CA GLU A 655 26.43 27.01 26.71
C GLU A 655 25.04 27.33 26.15
N SER A 656 24.54 26.45 25.28
CA SER A 656 23.21 26.56 24.66
C SER A 656 22.12 26.54 25.74
N LEU A 657 22.25 25.63 26.72
CA LEU A 657 21.37 25.53 27.88
C LEU A 657 21.43 26.76 28.80
N ILE A 658 22.58 27.43 28.93
CA ILE A 658 22.71 28.67 29.74
C ILE A 658 22.08 29.89 29.02
N LYS A 659 22.17 29.97 27.68
CA LYS A 659 21.54 31.04 26.89
C LYS A 659 20.04 30.83 26.63
N MET A 660 19.52 29.61 26.87
CA MET A 660 18.09 29.32 26.67
C MET A 660 17.17 30.07 27.66
N PRO A 661 17.47 30.15 28.98
CA PRO A 661 16.76 31.00 29.93
C PRO A 661 16.66 32.48 29.51
N GLU A 662 17.67 33.06 28.87
CA GLU A 662 17.62 34.47 28.43
C GLU A 662 16.51 34.69 27.39
N LYS A 663 16.34 33.74 26.46
CA LYS A 663 15.23 33.71 25.49
C LYS A 663 13.87 33.47 26.18
N CYS A 664 13.83 32.63 27.23
CA CYS A 664 12.62 32.39 28.02
C CYS A 664 12.18 33.61 28.84
N CYS A 665 13.13 34.32 29.47
CA CYS A 665 12.86 35.48 30.32
C CYS A 665 12.23 36.65 29.55
N LEU A 666 12.62 36.87 28.28
CA LEU A 666 11.95 37.83 27.40
C LEU A 666 10.43 37.56 27.28
N CYS A 667 10.03 36.30 27.21
CA CYS A 667 8.61 35.91 27.16
C CYS A 667 7.89 36.04 28.52
N ILE A 668 8.60 35.87 29.63
CA ILE A 668 8.05 36.05 30.99
C ILE A 668 7.80 37.54 31.27
N VAL A 669 8.76 38.41 30.93
CA VAL A 669 8.63 39.87 31.08
C VAL A 669 7.46 40.40 30.23
N GLN A 670 7.31 39.95 28.99
CA GLN A 670 6.17 40.35 28.15
C GLN A 670 4.81 39.91 28.72
N LYS A 671 4.71 38.73 29.35
CA LYS A 671 3.46 38.29 30.02
C LYS A 671 3.15 39.00 31.33
N GLN A 672 4.10 39.70 31.94
CA GLN A 672 3.87 40.53 33.14
C GLN A 672 3.57 42.00 32.81
N ALA A 673 3.74 42.44 31.56
CA ALA A 673 3.62 43.84 31.15
C ALA A 673 2.18 44.33 30.88
N SER A 674 1.16 43.49 31.05
CA SER A 674 -0.21 43.77 30.58
C SER A 674 -1.32 43.52 31.62
N ASN A 675 -1.18 44.06 32.84
CA ASN A 675 -2.34 44.28 33.74
C ASN A 675 -2.08 45.41 34.78
N PRO A 676 -2.81 46.54 34.77
CA PRO A 676 -2.56 47.65 35.68
C PRO A 676 -3.36 47.58 37.00
N MET A 677 -2.63 47.70 38.13
CA MET A 677 -3.07 48.17 39.47
C MET A 677 -4.43 47.69 40.06
N ASN A 678 -4.36 47.05 41.24
CA ASN A 678 -4.46 47.85 42.49
C ASN A 678 -3.87 47.16 43.74
N LYS A 679 -3.89 47.86 44.88
CA LYS A 679 -3.01 47.64 46.06
C LYS A 679 -3.71 47.08 47.32
N CYS A 680 -2.88 46.49 48.20
CA CYS A 680 -3.01 46.37 49.67
C CYS A 680 -4.16 45.55 50.29
N GLY A 681 -3.82 44.68 51.26
CA GLY A 681 -4.80 44.13 52.22
C GLY A 681 -4.31 42.89 52.97
N LYS A 682 -3.96 43.03 54.25
CA LYS A 682 -3.38 41.97 55.10
C LYS A 682 -4.32 40.75 55.33
N ASN A 683 -3.69 39.56 55.33
CA ASN A 683 -4.02 38.30 56.03
C ASN A 683 -4.75 38.44 57.41
N PRO A 684 -5.39 37.39 58.00
CA PRO A 684 -5.27 35.94 57.68
C PRO A 684 -6.57 35.06 57.82
N THR A 685 -6.36 33.72 57.79
CA THR A 685 -7.06 32.62 58.53
C THR A 685 -8.32 31.89 57.99
N LEU A 686 -8.38 30.59 58.39
CA LEU A 686 -9.53 29.66 58.52
C LEU A 686 -9.99 28.74 57.34
N THR A 687 -9.42 27.53 57.35
CA THR A 687 -10.08 26.19 57.33
C THR A 687 -10.98 25.69 56.17
N ARG A 688 -10.57 24.51 55.66
CA ARG A 688 -11.35 23.33 55.18
C ARG A 688 -12.66 23.02 55.95
N PRO A 689 -13.56 22.11 55.49
CA PRO A 689 -13.64 21.38 54.19
C PRO A 689 -15.06 21.16 53.56
N GLU A 690 -15.07 20.49 52.39
CA GLU A 690 -16.06 19.47 51.93
C GLU A 690 -17.49 19.79 51.42
N ARG A 691 -17.91 18.92 50.48
CA ARG A 691 -19.29 18.45 50.12
C ARG A 691 -20.22 19.20 49.12
N SER A 692 -20.36 18.53 47.97
CA SER A 692 -21.60 18.00 47.35
C SER A 692 -22.66 18.88 46.66
N SER A 693 -22.73 18.70 45.33
CA SER A 693 -23.93 18.33 44.54
C SER A 693 -25.04 19.35 44.22
N LYS A 694 -25.74 19.04 43.11
CA LYS A 694 -26.84 19.78 42.44
C LYS A 694 -26.35 21.05 41.70
N ALA A 695 -26.64 21.31 40.42
CA ALA A 695 -27.81 21.08 39.55
C ALA A 695 -29.00 22.02 39.84
N ASP A 696 -29.19 23.05 39.00
CA ASP A 696 -30.25 23.08 37.99
C ASP A 696 -30.16 24.32 37.07
N ARG A 697 -30.71 24.21 35.84
CA ARG A 697 -31.30 25.26 34.93
C ARG A 697 -30.44 26.49 34.55
N ALA A 698 -30.34 26.94 33.29
CA ALA A 698 -31.31 27.09 32.18
C ALA A 698 -32.22 28.33 32.27
N ASP A 699 -31.85 29.37 31.52
CA ASP A 699 -32.68 30.30 30.71
C ASP A 699 -31.77 31.41 30.16
N LEU A 700 -32.12 32.28 29.20
CA LEU A 700 -32.78 32.19 27.88
C LEU A 700 -32.91 33.66 27.40
N SER A 701 -32.64 33.93 26.11
CA SER A 701 -33.15 35.09 25.34
C SER A 701 -32.59 36.52 25.59
N ILE A 702 -33.11 37.47 24.77
CA ILE A 702 -32.89 38.95 24.72
C ILE A 702 -31.57 39.40 24.02
N ILE A 703 -31.53 40.37 23.08
CA ILE A 703 -32.43 40.76 21.94
C ILE A 703 -31.70 41.79 21.03
N ARG A 704 -31.89 41.68 19.70
CA ARG A 704 -31.79 42.69 18.60
C ARG A 704 -30.72 43.82 18.56
N LYS A 705 -30.09 43.93 17.37
CA LYS A 705 -29.80 45.15 16.56
C LYS A 705 -28.96 46.32 17.14
N PHE A 706 -28.00 46.79 16.33
CA PHE A 706 -28.15 48.07 15.58
C PHE A 706 -27.28 48.08 14.30
N ASP A 707 -27.51 49.04 13.41
CA ASP A 707 -26.99 49.14 12.03
C ASP A 707 -25.91 50.25 11.85
N ALA A 708 -25.32 50.30 10.64
CA ALA A 708 -24.78 51.47 9.92
C ALA A 708 -23.26 51.84 9.94
N ASP A 709 -22.69 51.78 8.73
CA ASP A 709 -21.87 52.78 8.02
C ASP A 709 -20.58 53.39 8.59
N LEU A 710 -19.49 53.27 7.80
CA LEU A 710 -18.90 54.43 7.09
C LEU A 710 -17.80 54.07 6.07
N CYS A 711 -17.97 54.55 4.82
CA CYS A 711 -16.96 55.21 3.94
C CYS A 711 -17.17 54.90 2.43
N THR A 712 -17.59 55.93 1.70
CA THR A 712 -17.59 56.02 0.22
C THR A 712 -16.64 57.16 -0.19
N VAL A 713 -15.99 57.13 -1.36
CA VAL A 713 -15.55 58.34 -2.10
C VAL A 713 -15.13 58.03 -3.55
N PHE A 714 -15.84 58.63 -4.53
CA PHE A 714 -15.38 59.13 -5.85
C PHE A 714 -14.88 58.14 -6.94
N MET A 715 -15.01 58.40 -8.27
CA MET A 715 -15.63 59.52 -9.01
C MET A 715 -16.24 59.09 -10.38
N LEU A 716 -17.21 59.88 -10.87
CA LEU A 716 -17.71 60.19 -12.25
C LEU A 716 -17.06 59.50 -13.49
N CYS A 717 -17.74 59.28 -14.62
CA CYS A 717 -19.05 59.73 -15.16
C CYS A 717 -19.66 58.63 -16.12
N VAL A 718 -20.58 58.76 -17.09
CA VAL A 718 -21.28 59.88 -17.81
C VAL A 718 -22.75 59.49 -18.13
N ARG A 719 -23.59 60.47 -18.51
CA ARG A 719 -24.97 60.40 -19.10
C ARG A 719 -25.17 61.69 -19.95
N PRO A 720 -26.23 61.93 -20.79
CA PRO A 720 -27.62 61.41 -20.73
C PRO A 720 -28.32 61.23 -22.12
N VAL A 721 -29.66 61.41 -22.15
CA VAL A 721 -30.58 61.43 -23.32
C VAL A 721 -30.98 60.00 -23.79
N SER A 722 -32.22 59.69 -24.20
CA SER A 722 -33.46 60.47 -24.43
C SER A 722 -34.68 59.97 -23.61
N GLN A 723 -35.89 60.42 -23.99
CA GLN A 723 -37.22 60.19 -23.38
C GLN A 723 -38.11 59.32 -24.31
N LEU A 724 -39.05 58.54 -23.75
CA LEU A 724 -40.51 58.82 -23.85
C LEU A 724 -41.38 57.72 -23.18
N SER A 725 -42.59 58.13 -22.78
CA SER A 725 -43.71 57.30 -22.29
C SER A 725 -45.02 58.10 -22.52
N PRO A 726 -46.24 57.60 -22.23
CA PRO A 726 -46.64 56.27 -21.74
C PRO A 726 -47.81 55.62 -22.53
N SER A 727 -48.06 54.32 -22.32
CA SER A 727 -49.42 53.73 -22.30
C SER A 727 -49.41 52.27 -21.83
N ASN A 728 -50.51 51.84 -21.21
CA ASN A 728 -50.82 50.50 -20.69
C ASN A 728 -52.29 50.21 -21.16
N PRO A 729 -52.83 48.97 -21.20
CA PRO A 729 -52.35 47.76 -20.52
C PRO A 729 -52.38 46.46 -21.35
N ASN A 730 -52.24 45.32 -20.66
CA ASN A 730 -52.60 43.96 -21.07
C ASN A 730 -51.67 43.21 -22.06
N PHE A 731 -50.42 43.02 -21.66
CA PHE A 731 -49.83 41.67 -21.72
C PHE A 731 -49.00 41.41 -20.45
N ARG A 732 -49.43 40.48 -19.59
CA ARG A 732 -48.56 39.94 -18.52
C ARG A 732 -47.57 38.96 -19.12
N CYS A 733 -46.46 39.48 -19.62
CA CYS A 733 -45.27 38.65 -19.79
C CYS A 733 -44.71 38.36 -18.39
N GLU A 734 -44.94 37.15 -17.87
CA GLU A 734 -44.18 36.69 -16.72
C GLU A 734 -42.71 36.60 -17.14
N LYS A 735 -41.84 37.30 -16.40
CA LYS A 735 -40.40 37.12 -16.58
C LYS A 735 -40.05 35.73 -16.07
N MET A 736 -39.85 34.78 -16.97
CA MET A 736 -39.20 33.52 -16.62
C MET A 736 -37.85 33.86 -15.99
N ALA A 737 -37.63 33.44 -14.75
CA ALA A 737 -36.27 33.33 -14.24
C ALA A 737 -35.56 32.30 -15.11
N MET A 738 -34.34 32.60 -15.57
CA MET A 738 -33.53 31.57 -16.24
C MET A 738 -33.28 30.46 -15.22
N ARG A 739 -33.72 29.24 -15.54
CA ARG A 739 -33.45 28.08 -14.69
C ARG A 739 -31.96 27.79 -14.69
N ARG A 740 -31.40 27.45 -13.53
CA ARG A 740 -30.01 27.02 -13.40
C ARG A 740 -29.92 25.50 -13.35
N LEU A 741 -29.04 24.92 -14.16
CA LEU A 741 -28.97 23.49 -14.45
C LEU A 741 -27.57 22.95 -14.19
N LEU A 742 -27.46 21.85 -13.44
CA LEU A 742 -26.20 21.14 -13.24
C LEU A 742 -26.12 19.93 -14.18
N LEU A 743 -25.16 19.95 -15.11
CA LEU A 743 -24.85 18.84 -15.99
C LEU A 743 -23.81 17.92 -15.31
N PHE A 744 -24.29 16.86 -14.68
CA PHE A 744 -23.47 15.94 -13.88
C PHE A 744 -22.95 14.78 -14.74
N LEU A 745 -21.65 14.73 -14.95
CA LEU A 745 -21.00 13.90 -15.97
C LEU A 745 -20.35 12.64 -15.40
N LYS A 746 -20.52 11.52 -16.08
CA LYS A 746 -19.60 10.38 -15.96
C LYS A 746 -18.22 10.79 -16.52
N PRO A 747 -17.10 10.51 -15.83
CA PRO A 747 -15.76 10.73 -16.34
C PRO A 747 -15.42 9.66 -17.39
N PHE A 748 -14.47 9.99 -18.26
CA PHE A 748 -13.98 9.04 -19.27
C PHE A 748 -13.23 7.86 -18.64
N ASP A 749 -12.65 8.07 -17.45
CA ASP A 749 -11.98 7.05 -16.66
C ASP A 749 -12.97 6.29 -15.75
N ALA A 750 -13.58 5.25 -16.32
CA ALA A 750 -14.33 4.22 -15.58
C ALA A 750 -13.53 2.90 -15.46
N ASN A 751 -12.68 2.62 -16.43
CA ASN A 751 -11.36 2.04 -16.18
C ASN A 751 -10.36 3.20 -16.18
N PRO A 752 -9.24 3.14 -15.43
CA PRO A 752 -8.05 3.80 -15.95
C PRO A 752 -7.77 3.18 -17.32
N VAL A 753 -7.67 4.00 -18.37
CA VAL A 753 -6.82 3.60 -19.49
C VAL A 753 -5.39 3.65 -18.96
N LEU A 754 -5.00 2.55 -18.33
CA LEU A 754 -3.64 2.06 -18.44
C LEU A 754 -3.31 2.15 -19.93
N HIS A 755 -2.38 3.05 -20.29
CA HIS A 755 -1.53 2.81 -21.44
C HIS A 755 -0.82 1.48 -21.10
N SER A 756 -1.37 0.41 -21.67
CA SER A 756 -1.39 -0.90 -21.02
C SER A 756 -0.38 -1.83 -21.65
N ASP A 757 0.88 -1.49 -21.40
CA ASP A 757 2.06 -2.30 -21.65
C ASP A 757 1.97 -3.56 -20.76
N GLY A 758 1.11 -4.51 -21.16
CA GLY A 758 0.80 -5.73 -20.41
C GLY A 758 -0.65 -6.27 -20.40
N PHE A 759 -1.63 -5.77 -21.17
CA PHE A 759 -3.01 -6.32 -21.18
C PHE A 759 -3.45 -7.09 -22.45
N SER A 760 -2.55 -7.87 -23.04
CA SER A 760 -2.87 -8.85 -24.10
C SER A 760 -3.62 -10.10 -23.59
N ARG A 761 -4.74 -9.90 -22.88
CA ARG A 761 -5.68 -10.95 -22.44
C ARG A 761 -7.10 -10.82 -23.00
N VAL A 762 -7.29 -9.94 -23.99
CA VAL A 762 -8.48 -9.98 -24.85
C VAL A 762 -8.10 -10.73 -26.12
N THR A 763 -8.56 -11.98 -26.26
CA THR A 763 -8.20 -12.88 -27.37
C THR A 763 -8.89 -12.56 -28.70
N SER A 764 -9.74 -11.53 -28.76
CA SER A 764 -10.33 -11.02 -29.99
C SER A 764 -10.10 -9.51 -30.11
N PRO A 765 -9.37 -9.02 -31.14
CA PRO A 765 -9.23 -7.59 -31.42
C PRO A 765 -10.57 -6.87 -31.63
N GLN A 766 -11.62 -7.60 -32.00
CA GLN A 766 -12.97 -7.05 -32.15
C GLN A 766 -13.53 -6.57 -30.80
N ILE A 767 -13.25 -7.28 -29.69
CA ILE A 767 -13.71 -6.90 -28.35
C ILE A 767 -13.01 -5.62 -27.86
N LEU A 768 -11.69 -5.47 -28.11
CA LEU A 768 -10.97 -4.24 -27.77
C LEU A 768 -11.54 -3.04 -28.53
N ARG A 769 -11.65 -3.14 -29.86
CA ARG A 769 -12.24 -2.10 -30.71
C ARG A 769 -13.69 -1.77 -30.31
N HIS A 770 -14.45 -2.77 -29.89
CA HIS A 770 -15.82 -2.60 -29.39
C HIS A 770 -15.86 -1.84 -28.05
N LEU A 771 -14.91 -2.06 -27.13
CA LEU A 771 -14.79 -1.30 -25.87
C LEU A 771 -14.34 0.15 -26.12
N GLU A 772 -13.38 0.37 -27.01
CA GLU A 772 -12.89 1.71 -27.41
C GLU A 772 -14.03 2.55 -28.02
N ASN A 773 -14.88 1.93 -28.85
CA ASN A 773 -16.09 2.54 -29.41
C ASN A 773 -17.01 3.11 -28.32
N ARG A 774 -17.18 2.42 -27.18
CA ARG A 774 -18.03 2.90 -26.06
C ARG A 774 -17.49 4.19 -25.43
N HIS A 775 -16.16 4.33 -25.35
CA HIS A 775 -15.52 5.56 -24.87
C HIS A 775 -15.68 6.71 -25.89
N ALA A 776 -15.74 6.42 -27.19
CA ALA A 776 -16.04 7.43 -28.22
C ALA A 776 -17.50 7.89 -28.16
N VAL A 777 -18.46 6.95 -28.20
CA VAL A 777 -19.90 7.23 -28.10
C VAL A 777 -20.24 8.03 -26.84
N HIS A 778 -19.62 7.71 -25.70
CA HIS A 778 -19.84 8.47 -24.47
C HIS A 778 -19.27 9.92 -24.53
N ARG A 779 -18.13 10.15 -25.19
CA ARG A 779 -17.61 11.51 -25.44
C ARG A 779 -18.54 12.32 -26.34
N GLU A 780 -19.04 11.69 -27.40
CA GLU A 780 -19.98 12.31 -28.35
C GLU A 780 -21.33 12.64 -27.69
N ALA A 781 -21.85 11.75 -26.85
CA ALA A 781 -23.03 12.00 -26.02
C ALA A 781 -22.86 13.21 -25.10
N ILE A 782 -21.73 13.34 -24.39
CA ILE A 782 -21.44 14.49 -23.53
C ILE A 782 -21.31 15.78 -24.35
N LYS A 783 -20.69 15.71 -25.54
CA LYS A 783 -20.61 16.86 -26.46
C LYS A 783 -22.01 17.29 -26.90
N PHE A 784 -22.82 16.37 -27.44
CA PHE A 784 -24.18 16.65 -27.89
C PHE A 784 -25.05 17.29 -26.80
N CYS A 785 -25.00 16.76 -25.56
CA CYS A 785 -25.75 17.34 -24.45
C CYS A 785 -25.32 18.79 -24.13
N LYS A 786 -24.02 19.12 -24.25
CA LYS A 786 -23.52 20.49 -24.08
C LYS A 786 -23.91 21.39 -25.25
N ASP A 787 -23.80 20.90 -26.48
CA ASP A 787 -24.14 21.65 -27.70
C ASP A 787 -25.65 22.00 -27.71
N VAL A 788 -26.53 21.08 -27.29
CA VAL A 788 -27.97 21.35 -27.06
C VAL A 788 -28.15 22.41 -25.96
N LEU A 789 -27.48 22.29 -24.81
CA LEU A 789 -27.63 23.23 -23.70
C LEU A 789 -27.15 24.66 -24.03
N GLN A 790 -26.18 24.83 -24.93
CA GLN A 790 -25.76 26.14 -25.44
C GLN A 790 -26.86 26.85 -26.25
N LEU A 791 -27.83 26.10 -26.80
CA LEU A 791 -28.92 26.63 -27.61
C LEU A 791 -30.23 26.86 -26.82
N LYS A 792 -30.27 26.53 -25.51
CA LYS A 792 -31.46 26.71 -24.66
C LYS A 792 -31.31 27.93 -23.73
N PRO A 793 -32.40 28.64 -23.39
CA PRO A 793 -32.38 29.81 -22.50
C PRO A 793 -32.30 29.40 -21.02
N VAL A 794 -31.22 28.72 -20.63
CA VAL A 794 -30.93 28.24 -19.27
C VAL A 794 -29.50 28.59 -18.88
N ASP A 795 -29.28 28.88 -17.61
CA ASP A 795 -27.94 28.94 -17.03
C ASP A 795 -27.48 27.51 -16.73
N TRP A 796 -26.24 27.14 -17.04
CA TRP A 796 -25.77 25.79 -16.78
C TRP A 796 -24.27 25.68 -16.53
N GLU A 797 -23.91 24.74 -15.66
CA GLU A 797 -22.54 24.36 -15.36
C GLU A 797 -22.37 22.84 -15.50
N ALA A 798 -21.15 22.37 -15.76
CA ALA A 798 -20.87 20.95 -15.91
C ALA A 798 -19.74 20.50 -14.99
N VAL A 799 -19.98 19.40 -14.26
CA VAL A 799 -19.09 18.86 -13.23
C VAL A 799 -19.00 17.35 -13.41
N PHE A 800 -17.81 16.77 -13.37
CA PHE A 800 -17.68 15.30 -13.35
C PHE A 800 -17.91 14.77 -11.94
N ARG A 801 -18.49 13.57 -11.84
CA ARG A 801 -18.86 12.94 -10.56
C ARG A 801 -17.72 12.73 -9.55
N ASN A 802 -16.47 12.87 -9.99
CA ASN A 802 -15.27 12.74 -9.16
C ASN A 802 -14.87 14.07 -8.48
N ASP A 803 -15.35 15.20 -9.01
CA ASP A 803 -14.92 16.55 -8.62
C ASP A 803 -15.83 17.19 -7.56
N LEU A 804 -16.89 16.50 -7.14
CA LEU A 804 -17.96 17.03 -6.28
C LEU A 804 -18.12 16.21 -4.99
N SER A 805 -17.72 16.80 -3.86
CA SER A 805 -17.91 16.23 -2.50
C SER A 805 -19.20 16.70 -1.81
N GLU A 806 -19.64 17.91 -2.13
CA GLU A 806 -20.70 18.62 -1.39
C GLU A 806 -22.12 18.32 -1.92
N PRO A 807 -23.17 18.48 -1.09
CA PRO A 807 -24.55 18.41 -1.54
C PRO A 807 -24.88 19.42 -2.65
N ILE A 808 -25.57 18.96 -3.69
CA ILE A 808 -26.03 19.80 -4.81
C ILE A 808 -27.14 20.72 -4.29
N SER A 809 -26.98 22.03 -4.54
CA SER A 809 -27.90 23.08 -4.09
C SER A 809 -27.87 24.25 -5.06
N ASN A 810 -28.89 25.13 -4.99
CA ASN A 810 -28.99 26.34 -5.83
C ASN A 810 -29.10 26.07 -7.35
N VAL A 811 -29.72 24.95 -7.73
CA VAL A 811 -30.06 24.58 -9.13
C VAL A 811 -31.49 24.03 -9.22
N ASP A 812 -32.17 24.30 -10.32
CA ASP A 812 -33.57 23.91 -10.57
C ASP A 812 -33.70 22.50 -11.20
N LEU A 813 -32.61 21.97 -11.76
CA LEU A 813 -32.57 20.67 -12.43
C LEU A 813 -31.14 20.11 -12.44
N VAL A 814 -31.00 18.80 -12.16
CA VAL A 814 -29.79 18.05 -12.49
C VAL A 814 -30.04 17.21 -13.75
N VAL A 815 -29.13 17.28 -14.72
CA VAL A 815 -29.09 16.38 -15.88
C VAL A 815 -27.88 15.47 -15.73
N THR A 816 -28.10 14.16 -15.61
CA THR A 816 -27.00 13.19 -15.47
C THR A 816 -26.69 12.53 -16.82
N VAL A 817 -25.44 12.62 -17.29
CA VAL A 817 -25.02 12.02 -18.58
C VAL A 817 -24.10 10.83 -18.33
N GLY A 818 -24.57 9.65 -18.71
CA GLY A 818 -23.89 8.39 -18.43
C GLY A 818 -24.84 7.21 -18.58
N GLY A 819 -25.28 6.68 -17.44
CA GLY A 819 -26.33 5.68 -17.31
C GLY A 819 -26.78 5.63 -15.85
N ASP A 820 -27.50 4.57 -15.45
CA ASP A 820 -28.13 4.48 -14.13
C ASP A 820 -27.15 4.74 -12.96
N GLY A 821 -25.92 4.22 -13.03
CA GLY A 821 -24.89 4.45 -12.00
C GLY A 821 -24.47 5.93 -11.83
N THR A 822 -24.61 6.77 -12.86
CA THR A 822 -24.37 8.22 -12.75
C THR A 822 -25.53 8.91 -12.02
N LEU A 823 -26.76 8.43 -12.21
CA LEU A 823 -27.95 8.91 -11.50
C LEU A 823 -27.97 8.45 -10.04
N LEU A 824 -27.57 7.20 -9.75
CA LEU A 824 -27.39 6.71 -8.39
C LEU A 824 -26.37 7.56 -7.62
N GLN A 825 -25.19 7.83 -8.20
CA GLN A 825 -24.18 8.68 -7.55
C GLN A 825 -24.65 10.13 -7.34
N ALA A 826 -25.44 10.69 -8.26
CA ALA A 826 -26.07 12.01 -8.06
C ALA A 826 -27.11 11.99 -6.93
N SER A 827 -27.87 10.90 -6.77
CA SER A 827 -28.90 10.76 -5.72
C SER A 827 -28.35 10.90 -4.30
N HIS A 828 -27.08 10.57 -4.07
CA HIS A 828 -26.39 10.73 -2.80
C HIS A 828 -26.01 12.18 -2.44
N LEU A 829 -26.25 13.13 -3.34
CA LEU A 829 -25.96 14.56 -3.16
C LEU A 829 -27.24 15.42 -3.24
N LEU A 830 -28.43 14.81 -3.32
CA LEU A 830 -29.70 15.48 -3.61
C LEU A 830 -30.75 15.28 -2.52
N ASP A 831 -31.54 16.33 -2.28
CA ASP A 831 -32.69 16.33 -1.37
C ASP A 831 -33.99 15.93 -2.11
N GLU A 832 -35.17 16.34 -1.61
CA GLU A 832 -36.44 16.17 -2.31
C GLU A 832 -36.91 17.42 -3.09
N SER A 833 -36.15 18.51 -3.09
CA SER A 833 -36.50 19.76 -3.78
C SER A 833 -36.11 19.70 -5.26
N ILE A 834 -34.88 19.24 -5.56
CA ILE A 834 -34.29 19.25 -6.91
C ILE A 834 -34.70 17.99 -7.71
N PRO A 835 -35.20 18.13 -8.96
CA PRO A 835 -35.46 17.02 -9.86
C PRO A 835 -34.22 16.57 -10.67
N VAL A 836 -34.22 15.31 -11.10
CA VAL A 836 -33.15 14.69 -11.91
C VAL A 836 -33.68 14.15 -13.24
N LEU A 837 -33.01 14.51 -14.33
CA LEU A 837 -33.19 13.94 -15.66
C LEU A 837 -31.99 13.05 -16.02
N GLY A 838 -32.21 11.74 -16.11
CA GLY A 838 -31.18 10.79 -16.56
C GLY A 838 -31.09 10.69 -18.08
N VAL A 839 -29.87 10.81 -18.61
CA VAL A 839 -29.55 10.63 -20.04
C VAL A 839 -28.64 9.41 -20.21
N ASN A 840 -29.18 8.37 -20.83
CA ASN A 840 -28.42 7.19 -21.23
C ASN A 840 -27.55 7.55 -22.45
N SER A 841 -26.25 7.67 -22.20
CA SER A 841 -25.24 8.06 -23.17
C SER A 841 -24.72 6.91 -24.04
N ASP A 842 -25.03 5.67 -23.67
CA ASP A 842 -24.60 4.46 -24.39
C ASP A 842 -25.75 3.42 -24.42
N PRO A 843 -26.91 3.73 -25.04
CA PRO A 843 -28.10 2.88 -25.01
C PRO A 843 -27.95 1.64 -25.90
N THR A 844 -28.54 0.52 -25.49
CA THR A 844 -28.46 -0.76 -26.21
C THR A 844 -28.97 -0.66 -27.65
N GLN A 845 -28.09 -0.93 -28.62
CA GLN A 845 -28.45 -1.14 -30.02
C GLN A 845 -28.80 -2.62 -30.22
N VAL A 846 -29.91 -2.89 -30.91
CA VAL A 846 -30.35 -4.28 -31.17
C VAL A 846 -29.43 -4.93 -32.20
N ASP A 847 -29.14 -4.22 -33.29
CA ASP A 847 -28.33 -4.68 -34.42
C ASP A 847 -26.95 -5.19 -33.98
N GLU A 848 -26.28 -4.50 -33.04
CA GLU A 848 -24.99 -4.95 -32.48
C GLU A 848 -25.10 -6.21 -31.61
N VAL A 849 -26.21 -6.39 -30.91
CA VAL A 849 -26.47 -7.59 -30.09
C VAL A 849 -26.76 -8.79 -31.00
N GLU A 850 -27.41 -8.58 -32.14
CA GLU A 850 -27.62 -9.61 -33.16
C GLU A 850 -26.32 -9.94 -33.92
N GLU A 851 -25.50 -8.95 -34.27
CA GLU A 851 -24.21 -9.14 -34.96
C GLU A 851 -23.15 -9.83 -34.08
N PHE A 852 -22.98 -9.37 -32.83
CA PHE A 852 -21.85 -9.78 -31.98
C PHE A 852 -22.22 -10.73 -30.83
N GLY A 853 -23.50 -10.92 -30.50
CA GLY A 853 -23.96 -11.68 -29.33
C GLY A 853 -23.52 -13.15 -29.27
N ASN A 854 -23.17 -13.75 -30.42
CA ASN A 854 -22.60 -15.09 -30.49
C ASN A 854 -21.10 -15.17 -30.16
N GLN A 855 -20.39 -14.03 -30.12
CA GLN A 855 -18.97 -13.93 -29.79
C GLN A 855 -18.72 -13.46 -28.35
N PHE A 856 -19.49 -12.46 -27.89
CA PHE A 856 -19.39 -11.86 -26.57
C PHE A 856 -20.69 -11.12 -26.21
N ASP A 857 -20.88 -10.76 -24.95
CA ASP A 857 -21.99 -9.89 -24.54
C ASP A 857 -21.78 -8.46 -25.07
N ALA A 858 -22.46 -8.15 -26.18
CA ALA A 858 -22.42 -6.85 -26.85
C ALA A 858 -23.52 -5.89 -26.36
N SER A 859 -24.27 -6.25 -25.31
CA SER A 859 -25.31 -5.36 -24.77
C SER A 859 -24.69 -4.07 -24.21
N ARG A 860 -25.36 -2.94 -24.48
CA ARG A 860 -24.94 -1.62 -23.96
C ARG A 860 -25.69 -1.32 -22.65
N SER A 861 -25.71 -0.06 -22.22
CA SER A 861 -26.47 0.34 -21.04
C SER A 861 -27.99 0.29 -21.30
N THR A 862 -28.74 -0.34 -20.41
CA THR A 862 -30.21 -0.32 -20.45
C THR A 862 -30.82 1.01 -20.00
N GLY A 863 -30.16 1.73 -19.07
CA GLY A 863 -30.59 3.06 -18.60
C GLY A 863 -32.02 3.09 -18.03
N HIS A 864 -32.34 2.19 -17.09
CA HIS A 864 -33.70 2.00 -16.57
C HIS A 864 -34.27 3.24 -15.85
N LEU A 865 -33.40 4.07 -15.28
CA LEU A 865 -33.74 5.33 -14.61
C LEU A 865 -33.52 6.56 -15.51
N CYS A 866 -33.14 6.37 -16.78
CA CYS A 866 -32.92 7.45 -17.75
C CYS A 866 -34.16 7.67 -18.63
N ALA A 867 -34.79 8.84 -18.54
CA ALA A 867 -35.89 9.22 -19.43
C ALA A 867 -35.43 9.58 -20.85
N ALA A 868 -34.16 9.93 -21.02
CA ALA A 868 -33.59 10.34 -22.30
C ALA A 868 -32.43 9.45 -22.75
N THR A 869 -32.19 9.47 -24.05
CA THR A 869 -30.96 9.05 -24.74
C THR A 869 -30.41 10.26 -25.49
N VAL A 870 -29.21 10.16 -26.08
CA VAL A 870 -28.68 11.21 -26.97
C VAL A 870 -29.71 11.59 -28.06
N ASN A 871 -30.30 10.59 -28.71
CA ASN A 871 -31.20 10.74 -29.86
C ASN A 871 -32.50 11.50 -29.58
N ASN A 872 -32.91 11.64 -28.32
CA ASN A 872 -34.13 12.37 -27.92
C ASN A 872 -33.92 13.34 -26.74
N PHE A 873 -32.67 13.61 -26.35
CA PHE A 873 -32.35 14.46 -25.20
C PHE A 873 -32.97 15.86 -25.31
N GLU A 874 -32.87 16.50 -26.48
CA GLU A 874 -33.43 17.83 -26.71
C GLU A 874 -34.95 17.86 -26.52
N GLN A 875 -35.69 16.91 -27.12
CA GLN A 875 -37.14 16.82 -27.00
C GLN A 875 -37.61 16.59 -25.55
N VAL A 876 -36.89 15.74 -24.81
CA VAL A 876 -37.19 15.47 -23.40
C VAL A 876 -36.83 16.69 -22.53
N LEU A 877 -35.70 17.34 -22.78
CA LEU A 877 -35.30 18.57 -22.09
C LEU A 877 -36.31 19.69 -22.32
N ASP A 878 -36.74 19.94 -23.56
CA ASP A 878 -37.74 20.96 -23.87
C ASP A 878 -39.09 20.65 -23.20
N SER A 879 -39.46 19.37 -23.09
CA SER A 879 -40.65 18.92 -22.34
C SER A 879 -40.53 19.19 -20.83
N VAL A 880 -39.34 19.10 -20.25
CA VAL A 880 -39.04 19.43 -18.84
C VAL A 880 -38.97 20.95 -18.61
N LEU A 881 -38.37 21.70 -19.54
CA LEU A 881 -38.25 23.16 -19.47
C LEU A 881 -39.63 23.83 -19.63
N SER A 882 -40.45 23.38 -20.58
CA SER A 882 -41.84 23.84 -20.74
C SER A 882 -42.80 23.37 -19.63
N GLY A 883 -42.40 22.42 -18.78
CA GLY A 883 -43.24 21.87 -17.72
C GLY A 883 -44.30 20.86 -18.18
N VAL A 884 -44.24 20.41 -19.42
CA VAL A 884 -45.11 19.35 -19.98
C VAL A 884 -44.79 17.99 -19.37
N ALA A 885 -43.52 17.72 -19.05
CA ALA A 885 -43.08 16.55 -18.32
C ALA A 885 -43.02 16.81 -16.81
N SER A 886 -43.56 15.88 -16.01
CA SER A 886 -43.53 15.93 -14.54
C SER A 886 -42.64 14.82 -13.95
N PRO A 887 -41.77 15.10 -12.96
CA PRO A 887 -40.92 14.08 -12.36
C PRO A 887 -41.73 13.19 -11.40
N SER A 888 -41.40 11.89 -11.37
CA SER A 888 -41.93 10.93 -10.40
C SER A 888 -41.17 11.00 -9.08
N LYS A 889 -41.83 10.70 -7.95
CA LYS A 889 -41.18 10.57 -6.65
C LYS A 889 -40.79 9.11 -6.41
N LEU A 890 -39.48 8.83 -6.35
CA LEU A 890 -38.93 7.52 -5.98
C LEU A 890 -38.62 7.47 -4.47
N SER A 891 -38.94 6.35 -3.82
CA SER A 891 -38.54 6.11 -2.43
C SER A 891 -37.04 5.81 -2.34
N ARG A 892 -36.43 6.30 -1.26
CA ARG A 892 -35.05 5.99 -0.86
C ARG A 892 -35.05 5.25 0.48
N LEU A 893 -33.93 4.59 0.77
CA LEU A 893 -33.66 3.96 2.06
C LEU A 893 -33.24 5.01 3.09
N SER A 894 -33.74 4.87 4.31
CA SER A 894 -33.28 5.55 5.52
C SER A 894 -32.59 4.51 6.40
N ILE A 895 -31.40 4.83 6.91
CA ILE A 895 -30.57 3.93 7.73
C ILE A 895 -30.11 4.71 8.96
N SER A 896 -30.30 4.15 10.15
CA SER A 896 -29.62 4.62 11.35
C SER A 896 -28.81 3.50 12.01
N VAL A 897 -27.68 3.85 12.61
CA VAL A 897 -26.83 2.96 13.40
C VAL A 897 -26.77 3.51 14.82
N ASN A 898 -27.14 2.71 15.82
CA ASN A 898 -27.25 3.11 17.22
C ASN A 898 -28.11 4.37 17.45
N SER A 899 -29.15 4.56 16.62
CA SER A 899 -30.03 5.75 16.51
C SER A 899 -29.42 6.99 15.84
N GLU A 900 -28.17 6.97 15.37
CA GLU A 900 -27.58 8.02 14.54
C GLU A 900 -27.95 7.82 13.06
N LEU A 901 -28.59 8.82 12.43
CA LEU A 901 -29.06 8.74 11.05
C LEU A 901 -27.91 8.95 10.05
N LEU A 902 -27.73 8.01 9.11
CA LEU A 902 -26.72 8.14 8.06
C LEU A 902 -27.11 9.22 7.04
N THR A 903 -26.15 10.06 6.65
CA THR A 903 -26.37 11.22 5.76
C THR A 903 -26.54 10.89 4.29
N LYS A 904 -26.39 9.61 3.90
CA LYS A 904 -26.57 9.13 2.53
C LYS A 904 -27.78 8.22 2.46
N TYR A 905 -28.74 8.60 1.61
CA TYR A 905 -29.96 7.84 1.33
C TYR A 905 -29.75 6.97 0.07
N PRO A 906 -29.67 5.63 0.17
CA PRO A 906 -29.57 4.75 -1.00
C PRO A 906 -30.83 4.83 -1.86
N LEU A 907 -30.66 4.82 -3.19
CA LEU A 907 -31.74 4.73 -4.16
C LEU A 907 -31.86 3.32 -4.76
N ASN A 908 -30.79 2.53 -4.79
CA ASN A 908 -30.77 1.17 -5.33
C ASN A 908 -30.94 0.14 -4.20
N ASP A 909 -29.87 -0.12 -3.46
CA ASP A 909 -29.79 -1.17 -2.46
C ASP A 909 -28.68 -0.96 -1.42
N ILE A 910 -28.75 -1.75 -0.35
CA ILE A 910 -27.69 -1.92 0.62
C ILE A 910 -27.35 -3.39 0.81
N LEU A 911 -26.08 -3.64 1.13
CA LEU A 911 -25.58 -4.93 1.58
C LEU A 911 -24.90 -4.73 2.94
N ILE A 912 -25.40 -5.39 3.97
CA ILE A 912 -24.79 -5.40 5.30
C ILE A 912 -24.06 -6.74 5.47
N ALA A 913 -22.73 -6.68 5.48
CA ALA A 913 -21.87 -7.85 5.41
C ALA A 913 -20.53 -7.64 6.14
N HIS A 914 -19.82 -8.73 6.42
CA HIS A 914 -18.45 -8.67 6.91
C HIS A 914 -17.49 -8.19 5.79
N PRO A 915 -16.48 -7.32 6.08
CA PRO A 915 -15.63 -6.73 5.04
C PRO A 915 -14.74 -7.73 4.27
N CYS A 916 -14.34 -8.84 4.89
CA CYS A 916 -13.78 -9.99 4.14
C CYS A 916 -14.92 -10.85 3.55
N PRO A 917 -15.00 -11.05 2.21
CA PRO A 917 -16.05 -11.85 1.57
C PRO A 917 -16.03 -13.35 1.88
N ALA A 918 -14.92 -13.89 2.41
CA ALA A 918 -14.82 -15.29 2.84
C ALA A 918 -15.39 -15.52 4.26
N SER A 919 -15.60 -14.45 5.04
CA SER A 919 -16.15 -14.51 6.39
C SER A 919 -17.68 -14.46 6.38
N VAL A 920 -18.30 -15.36 7.15
CA VAL A 920 -19.76 -15.42 7.25
C VAL A 920 -20.27 -14.44 8.31
N SER A 921 -21.18 -13.55 7.88
CA SER A 921 -21.82 -12.53 8.72
C SER A 921 -22.77 -13.16 9.72
N ARG A 922 -22.68 -12.77 10.99
CA ARG A 922 -23.62 -13.15 12.07
C ARG A 922 -24.42 -11.93 12.47
N PHE A 923 -25.74 -12.06 12.46
CA PHE A 923 -26.67 -11.01 12.83
C PHE A 923 -28.04 -11.58 13.17
N SER A 924 -28.86 -10.79 13.85
CA SER A 924 -30.26 -11.12 14.10
C SER A 924 -31.13 -9.93 13.69
N PHE A 925 -32.26 -10.17 13.01
CA PHE A 925 -33.15 -9.08 12.59
C PHE A 925 -34.63 -9.43 12.74
N LYS A 926 -35.48 -8.42 12.79
CA LYS A 926 -36.95 -8.53 12.77
C LYS A 926 -37.56 -7.34 12.03
N ILE A 927 -38.80 -7.50 11.58
CA ILE A 927 -39.60 -6.41 11.03
C ILE A 927 -40.45 -5.84 12.17
N ARG A 928 -40.38 -4.52 12.35
CA ARG A 928 -41.16 -3.72 13.30
C ARG A 928 -42.38 -3.12 12.59
N ASN A 929 -43.54 -3.39 13.17
CA ASN A 929 -44.83 -2.75 12.88
C ASN A 929 -45.33 -2.07 14.16
N GLU A 930 -46.29 -1.15 14.05
CA GLU A 930 -46.90 -0.52 15.24
C GLU A 930 -47.62 -1.54 16.15
N GLN A 931 -48.11 -2.65 15.59
CA GLN A 931 -48.33 -3.93 16.29
C GLN A 931 -48.71 -5.08 15.33
N PRO A 932 -48.39 -6.35 15.63
CA PRO A 932 -47.25 -6.84 16.41
C PRO A 932 -45.99 -7.00 15.51
N CYS A 933 -44.80 -7.10 16.12
CA CYS A 933 -43.56 -7.34 15.37
C CYS A 933 -43.44 -8.77 14.81
N SER A 934 -42.62 -8.96 13.78
CA SER A 934 -42.24 -10.30 13.31
C SER A 934 -41.43 -11.07 14.37
N PRO A 935 -41.36 -12.41 14.30
CA PRO A 935 -40.36 -13.16 15.06
C PRO A 935 -38.93 -12.70 14.72
N LEU A 936 -38.02 -12.83 15.69
CA LEU A 936 -36.60 -12.55 15.51
C LEU A 936 -35.92 -13.66 14.71
N LEU A 937 -35.31 -13.30 13.58
CA LEU A 937 -34.59 -14.20 12.69
C LEU A 937 -33.09 -14.12 12.95
N ASN A 938 -32.50 -15.20 13.44
CA ASN A 938 -31.06 -15.33 13.62
C ASN A 938 -30.41 -15.83 12.32
N CYS A 939 -29.33 -15.20 11.88
CA CYS A 939 -28.74 -15.44 10.56
C CYS A 939 -27.23 -15.70 10.64
N ARG A 940 -26.77 -16.58 9.74
CA ARG A 940 -25.37 -16.88 9.47
C ARG A 940 -25.21 -16.93 7.95
N SER A 941 -25.04 -15.76 7.34
CA SER A 941 -25.20 -15.54 5.89
C SER A 941 -24.01 -14.76 5.32
N SER A 942 -23.83 -14.73 4.00
CA SER A 942 -22.89 -13.80 3.36
C SER A 942 -23.23 -12.32 3.65
N GLY A 943 -24.48 -12.04 4.01
CA GLY A 943 -24.95 -10.74 4.50
C GLY A 943 -26.48 -10.67 4.56
N LEU A 944 -27.00 -9.46 4.78
CA LEU A 944 -28.38 -9.05 4.53
C LEU A 944 -28.38 -8.03 3.39
N ARG A 945 -29.15 -8.26 2.32
CA ARG A 945 -29.35 -7.30 1.23
C ARG A 945 -30.76 -6.71 1.32
N ILE A 946 -30.91 -5.40 1.19
CA ILE A 946 -32.21 -4.70 1.19
C ILE A 946 -32.24 -3.73 0.00
N SER A 947 -33.35 -3.70 -0.74
CA SER A 947 -33.48 -2.95 -1.99
C SER A 947 -34.79 -2.16 -2.07
N THR A 948 -34.75 -1.02 -2.77
CA THR A 948 -35.92 -0.19 -3.09
C THR A 948 -36.69 -0.76 -4.29
N ALA A 949 -37.80 -0.11 -4.66
CA ALA A 949 -38.43 -0.32 -5.97
C ALA A 949 -37.45 -0.22 -7.15
N ALA A 950 -36.59 0.80 -7.18
CA ALA A 950 -35.61 1.03 -8.25
C ALA A 950 -34.47 -0.03 -8.26
N GLY A 951 -34.05 -0.51 -7.09
CA GLY A 951 -33.06 -1.59 -6.99
C GLY A 951 -33.61 -3.00 -7.20
N SER A 952 -34.93 -3.20 -7.09
CA SER A 952 -35.56 -4.51 -7.26
C SER A 952 -35.23 -5.15 -8.61
N THR A 953 -35.14 -4.35 -9.67
CA THR A 953 -34.72 -4.74 -11.02
C THR A 953 -33.30 -5.32 -11.10
N ALA A 954 -32.37 -4.87 -10.25
CA ALA A 954 -31.02 -5.44 -10.14
C ALA A 954 -31.01 -6.74 -9.31
N ALA A 955 -31.90 -6.85 -8.32
CA ALA A 955 -32.06 -8.06 -7.50
C ALA A 955 -32.60 -9.26 -8.32
N MET A 956 -33.46 -9.01 -9.32
CA MET A 956 -34.01 -10.02 -10.24
C MET A 956 -32.95 -10.94 -10.85
N ARG A 957 -31.84 -10.37 -11.35
CA ARG A 957 -30.84 -11.09 -12.13
C ARG A 957 -29.67 -11.66 -11.32
N SER A 958 -29.48 -11.21 -10.08
CA SER A 958 -28.23 -11.42 -9.33
C SER A 958 -28.35 -12.28 -8.06
N ALA A 959 -29.54 -12.35 -7.43
CA ALA A 959 -29.67 -13.02 -6.13
C ALA A 959 -31.01 -13.76 -5.91
N GLY A 960 -31.95 -13.75 -6.86
CA GLY A 960 -33.27 -14.37 -6.70
C GLY A 960 -34.31 -13.45 -6.06
N GLY A 961 -34.26 -12.15 -6.34
CA GLY A 961 -35.32 -11.19 -5.96
C GLY A 961 -36.41 -11.10 -7.03
N PHE A 962 -37.53 -10.46 -6.71
CA PHE A 962 -38.64 -10.18 -7.63
C PHE A 962 -38.71 -8.68 -7.98
N PRO A 963 -39.30 -8.31 -9.15
CA PRO A 963 -39.55 -6.92 -9.50
C PRO A 963 -40.64 -6.30 -8.61
N MET A 964 -40.44 -5.04 -8.21
CA MET A 964 -41.48 -4.21 -7.61
C MET A 964 -41.90 -3.10 -8.60
N PRO A 965 -43.15 -2.59 -8.53
CA PRO A 965 -43.53 -1.41 -9.30
C PRO A 965 -42.62 -0.22 -8.95
N ILE A 966 -42.11 0.50 -9.95
CA ILE A 966 -41.05 1.53 -9.77
C ILE A 966 -41.44 2.68 -8.80
N LEU A 967 -42.73 2.91 -8.59
CA LEU A 967 -43.27 3.90 -7.65
C LEU A 967 -43.65 3.33 -6.27
N SER A 968 -43.34 2.05 -6.00
CA SER A 968 -43.59 1.43 -4.70
C SER A 968 -42.73 2.07 -3.61
N ARG A 969 -43.30 2.15 -2.40
CA ARG A 969 -42.63 2.60 -1.18
C ARG A 969 -42.17 1.46 -0.29
N ASP A 970 -42.50 0.22 -0.66
CA ASP A 970 -42.08 -0.97 0.07
C ASP A 970 -40.62 -1.34 -0.29
N LEU A 971 -39.99 -2.13 0.58
CA LEU A 971 -38.62 -2.60 0.40
C LEU A 971 -38.60 -4.13 0.29
N GLN A 972 -37.67 -4.67 -0.49
CA GLN A 972 -37.41 -6.10 -0.59
C GLN A 972 -36.11 -6.43 0.15
N TYR A 973 -36.16 -7.36 1.11
CA TYR A 973 -34.99 -7.89 1.82
C TYR A 973 -34.66 -9.32 1.39
N MET A 974 -33.39 -9.70 1.47
CA MET A 974 -32.86 -10.99 1.03
C MET A 974 -31.72 -11.47 1.94
N VAL A 975 -31.79 -12.74 2.37
CA VAL A 975 -30.79 -13.47 3.15
C VAL A 975 -30.54 -14.81 2.45
N ARG A 976 -29.27 -15.17 2.24
CA ARG A 976 -28.92 -16.45 1.58
C ARG A 976 -29.06 -17.64 2.52
N GLU A 977 -28.43 -17.55 3.70
CA GLU A 977 -28.35 -18.67 4.67
C GLU A 977 -28.99 -18.26 6.02
N PRO A 978 -30.34 -18.35 6.13
CA PRO A 978 -31.05 -18.13 7.40
C PRO A 978 -30.91 -19.35 8.32
N MET A 979 -30.78 -19.14 9.64
CA MET A 979 -30.76 -20.25 10.60
C MET A 979 -32.19 -20.54 11.10
N THR A 980 -32.94 -21.37 10.34
CA THR A 980 -34.32 -21.77 10.67
C THR A 980 -34.45 -23.27 10.92
N PRO A 981 -35.19 -23.73 11.96
CA PRO A 981 -35.45 -25.14 12.16
C PRO A 981 -36.47 -25.67 11.13
N GLY A 982 -36.01 -26.37 10.09
CA GLY A 982 -36.89 -26.90 9.05
C GLY A 982 -36.13 -27.38 7.80
N LYS A 983 -36.89 -27.82 6.77
CA LYS A 983 -36.32 -28.13 5.45
C LYS A 983 -35.68 -26.88 4.84
N LEU A 984 -34.49 -27.01 4.28
CA LEU A 984 -33.75 -25.90 3.69
C LEU A 984 -34.50 -25.29 2.50
N SER A 985 -34.73 -23.98 2.55
CA SER A 985 -34.75 -23.14 1.34
C SER A 985 -33.37 -22.50 1.20
N ASN A 986 -32.79 -22.51 0.00
CA ASN A 986 -31.43 -22.00 -0.24
C ASN A 986 -31.32 -20.46 -0.24
N PHE A 987 -32.45 -19.78 -0.06
CA PHE A 987 -32.61 -18.34 0.08
C PHE A 987 -33.86 -18.05 0.93
N MET A 988 -33.88 -16.90 1.60
CA MET A 988 -35.06 -16.29 2.22
C MET A 988 -35.17 -14.85 1.73
N HIS A 989 -36.32 -14.50 1.16
CA HIS A 989 -36.64 -13.13 0.72
C HIS A 989 -37.99 -12.70 1.28
N GLY A 990 -38.22 -11.41 1.43
CA GLY A 990 -39.50 -10.89 1.88
C GLY A 990 -39.66 -9.38 1.66
N MET A 991 -40.85 -8.90 1.99
CA MET A 991 -41.22 -7.48 1.92
C MET A 991 -41.13 -6.81 3.29
N VAL A 992 -40.81 -5.52 3.27
CA VAL A 992 -41.01 -4.56 4.36
C VAL A 992 -41.98 -3.52 3.81
N LEU A 993 -43.19 -3.43 4.36
CA LEU A 993 -44.17 -2.47 3.87
C LEU A 993 -43.78 -1.04 4.29
N SER A 994 -44.28 -0.03 3.57
CA SER A 994 -43.86 1.37 3.76
C SER A 994 -44.12 2.01 5.14
N ASP A 995 -44.95 1.39 5.99
CA ASP A 995 -45.16 1.75 7.41
C ASP A 995 -44.06 1.20 8.34
N GLN A 996 -43.39 0.12 7.92
CA GLN A 996 -42.55 -0.77 8.74
C GLN A 996 -41.07 -0.37 8.73
N SER A 997 -40.28 -0.99 9.61
CA SER A 997 -38.81 -0.95 9.57
C SER A 997 -38.19 -2.32 9.85
N ILE A 998 -36.99 -2.57 9.34
CA ILE A 998 -36.13 -3.66 9.82
C ILE A 998 -35.30 -3.11 10.99
N GLU A 999 -35.32 -3.80 12.11
CA GLU A 999 -34.33 -3.66 13.18
C GLU A 999 -33.40 -4.88 13.15
N MET A 1000 -32.09 -4.63 13.12
CA MET A 1000 -31.04 -5.62 13.01
C MET A 1000 -29.95 -5.37 14.07
N ALA A 1001 -29.50 -6.42 14.76
CA ALA A 1001 -28.36 -6.40 15.66
C ALA A 1001 -27.16 -7.13 15.03
N TRP A 1002 -25.98 -6.50 15.04
CA TRP A 1002 -24.75 -7.05 14.47
C TRP A 1002 -23.96 -7.88 15.49
N LEU A 1003 -23.58 -9.10 15.11
CA LEU A 1003 -22.97 -10.11 16.01
C LEU A 1003 -21.59 -10.59 15.52
N CYS A 1004 -20.90 -9.77 14.74
CA CYS A 1004 -19.50 -9.95 14.34
C CYS A 1004 -18.68 -8.74 14.83
N ASN A 1005 -17.39 -8.93 15.12
CA ASN A 1005 -16.49 -7.85 15.56
C ASN A 1005 -16.44 -6.70 14.56
N ASP A 1006 -16.33 -7.05 13.28
CA ASP A 1006 -16.24 -6.14 12.15
C ASP A 1006 -17.42 -6.38 11.20
N GLY A 1007 -17.92 -5.30 10.59
CA GLY A 1007 -18.94 -5.32 9.54
C GLY A 1007 -18.96 -4.02 8.76
N VAL A 1008 -19.65 -4.02 7.63
CA VAL A 1008 -19.82 -2.85 6.76
C VAL A 1008 -21.24 -2.84 6.18
N ILE A 1009 -21.87 -1.68 6.22
CA ILE A 1009 -23.04 -1.33 5.42
C ILE A 1009 -22.53 -0.71 4.11
N TYR A 1010 -22.65 -1.44 3.00
CA TYR A 1010 -22.38 -0.95 1.65
C TYR A 1010 -23.65 -0.30 1.08
N ILE A 1011 -23.51 0.87 0.44
CA ILE A 1011 -24.61 1.73 -0.03
C ILE A 1011 -24.49 1.96 -1.54
N ASP A 1012 -25.49 1.50 -2.31
CA ASP A 1012 -25.56 1.53 -3.79
C ASP A 1012 -24.26 1.05 -4.50
N GLY A 1013 -23.46 0.21 -3.81
CA GLY A 1013 -22.18 -0.32 -4.26
C GLY A 1013 -21.09 -0.28 -3.18
N SER A 1014 -19.85 -0.56 -3.57
CA SER A 1014 -18.69 -0.63 -2.65
C SER A 1014 -18.02 0.72 -2.34
N HIS A 1015 -18.55 1.82 -2.88
CA HIS A 1015 -17.90 3.14 -2.91
C HIS A 1015 -18.44 4.11 -1.86
N VAL A 1016 -19.68 3.92 -1.42
CA VAL A 1016 -20.20 4.51 -0.17
C VAL A 1016 -20.35 3.37 0.83
N CYS A 1017 -19.69 3.49 1.98
CA CYS A 1017 -19.73 2.47 3.02
C CYS A 1017 -19.68 3.07 4.42
N HIS A 1018 -20.33 2.40 5.37
CA HIS A 1018 -20.30 2.75 6.79
C HIS A 1018 -19.85 1.51 7.60
N PRO A 1019 -18.75 1.58 8.38
CA PRO A 1019 -18.32 0.47 9.22
C PRO A 1019 -19.26 0.28 10.41
N ILE A 1020 -19.44 -0.96 10.85
CA ILE A 1020 -20.23 -1.34 12.03
C ILE A 1020 -19.43 -2.36 12.86
N GLN A 1021 -19.73 -2.44 14.16
CA GLN A 1021 -19.03 -3.26 15.15
C GLN A 1021 -19.98 -4.14 15.96
N TYR A 1022 -19.41 -5.09 16.70
CA TYR A 1022 -20.18 -6.03 17.54
C TYR A 1022 -21.10 -5.29 18.53
N GLY A 1023 -22.39 -5.59 18.48
CA GLY A 1023 -23.42 -4.98 19.32
C GLY A 1023 -24.17 -3.82 18.69
N ASP A 1024 -23.75 -3.33 17.51
CA ASP A 1024 -24.46 -2.24 16.82
C ASP A 1024 -25.89 -2.64 16.44
N VAL A 1025 -26.83 -1.72 16.66
CA VAL A 1025 -28.24 -1.83 16.27
C VAL A 1025 -28.49 -0.93 15.06
N ILE A 1026 -29.01 -1.52 13.99
CA ILE A 1026 -29.24 -0.88 12.69
C ILE A 1026 -30.75 -0.87 12.42
N GLU A 1027 -31.33 0.31 12.21
CA GLU A 1027 -32.73 0.45 11.78
C GLU A 1027 -32.81 0.95 10.33
N ILE A 1028 -33.67 0.30 9.53
CA ILE A 1028 -33.76 0.50 8.08
C ILE A 1028 -35.22 0.62 7.66
N SER A 1029 -35.59 1.68 6.94
CA SER A 1029 -36.97 1.91 6.46
C SER A 1029 -36.98 2.73 5.16
N SER A 1030 -38.15 2.87 4.51
CA SER A 1030 -38.32 3.72 3.32
C SER A 1030 -38.70 5.18 3.63
N LYS A 1031 -38.48 5.61 4.88
CA LYS A 1031 -38.88 6.94 5.42
C LYS A 1031 -37.93 8.09 5.04
N ALA A 1032 -36.98 7.87 4.13
CA ALA A 1032 -36.07 8.91 3.64
C ALA A 1032 -36.75 9.89 2.66
N PRO A 1033 -36.25 11.14 2.51
CA PRO A 1033 -36.80 12.10 1.55
C PRO A 1033 -36.79 11.55 0.11
N SER A 1034 -37.95 11.57 -0.55
CA SER A 1034 -38.12 11.00 -1.90
C SER A 1034 -37.32 11.76 -2.96
N LEU A 1035 -36.65 11.05 -3.87
CA LEU A 1035 -35.98 11.70 -5.01
C LEU A 1035 -36.98 11.97 -6.14
N LYS A 1036 -36.93 13.17 -6.73
CA LYS A 1036 -37.68 13.52 -7.95
C LYS A 1036 -36.89 13.07 -9.18
N VAL A 1037 -37.41 12.12 -9.96
CA VAL A 1037 -36.75 11.59 -11.17
C VAL A 1037 -37.71 11.63 -12.35
N PHE A 1038 -37.25 12.16 -13.49
CA PHE A 1038 -37.92 11.95 -14.77
C PHE A 1038 -37.65 10.51 -15.24
N LEU A 1039 -38.70 9.71 -15.30
CA LEU A 1039 -38.68 8.32 -15.78
C LEU A 1039 -39.04 8.27 -17.28
N PRO A 1040 -38.53 7.27 -18.03
CA PRO A 1040 -38.95 7.07 -19.41
C PRO A 1040 -40.47 6.84 -19.49
N HIS A 1041 -41.10 7.30 -20.58
CA HIS A 1041 -42.55 7.20 -20.75
C HIS A 1041 -42.99 5.74 -20.78
N LEU A 1042 -43.57 5.28 -19.67
CA LEU A 1042 -44.34 4.03 -19.64
C LEU A 1042 -45.44 4.13 -20.72
N PRO A 1043 -45.53 3.18 -21.66
CA PRO A 1043 -46.62 3.15 -22.61
C PRO A 1043 -47.93 3.06 -21.83
N ARG A 1044 -48.88 3.96 -22.11
CA ARG A 1044 -50.21 3.90 -21.48
C ARG A 1044 -50.77 2.49 -21.70
N PRO A 1045 -51.38 1.86 -20.66
CA PRO A 1045 -52.01 0.57 -20.86
C PRO A 1045 -53.05 0.70 -21.98
N ARG A 1046 -53.00 -0.22 -22.94
CA ARG A 1046 -54.10 -0.36 -23.91
C ARG A 1046 -55.31 -0.85 -23.12
N VAL A 1047 -56.38 -0.08 -23.20
CA VAL A 1047 -57.71 -0.39 -22.64
C VAL A 1047 -58.33 -1.52 -23.45
#